data_AF-A0AAV9IAJ3-F1
#
_entry.id   AF-A0AAV9IAJ3-F1
#
_cell.length_a   1.000
_cell.length_b   1.000
_cell.length_c   1.000
_cell.angle_alpha   90.00
_cell.angle_beta   90.00
_cell.angle_gamma   90.00
#
_symmetry.space_group_name_H-M   'P 1'
#
loop_
_entity.id
_entity.type
_entity.pdbx_description
1 polymer ?
#
loop_
_entity_poly.entity_id
_entity_poly.type
_entity_poly.pdbx_seq_one_letter_code
_entity_poly.pdbx_strand_id
1 'polypeptide(L)'
;MTRKKKAEKKQTVSDDSSSLRSEETSSSLSAQVVEKLVVNEDMKDLVLEEDEFPDNLVSGFSVAVYKLNDKRSWVRLKALNYAYEAVRNDYRPELLENTVETLVYTLLKGPFHRTIDEERRLSCHLLASVVLTLGECSSSEYIWEHCGPILRTLIKRGLKGSLEAIACVGMVGSTDLEDIWSLMGDLSGYFLSSDTGLAAEALRSWSLLACSLPIADLYRLLCSHITPLSIFRRLFLSFTIANEQNLASAQSVALIWELLQQESFSDASSSSSQEEVDVVEDAKVQQKVRSSNGSSKGIHSITELMQQLHQFRCQGAETLVEENKRTPKKQRSLRKAIIRALEGEVDSQHYQLANGEEILFDSWVDTLRIQSFRVIFQSGWKKHLESNVFIRQVLSLGMPVTPVPDSELRLTREEKRLYRSPNSVMEKKRTIQRQKKRAHRIRELVSGPFLSTGYYMESCKENVPVSENLVLRERNREDSKGIAKKDSVDKQEDTYAYTGRKVESKDQHQTASETQVPSMFCSDSSQRYTLFPIRYPEIWKMYKKHEASFWTAEEIDLSGDLEDWKKLTADERHFISHVLAFFASSDGIVLENLAERFCRDVQIPEARCFYGFQIAMENIHSETYSLLIDTYIRDAQEKARLFEAMERIPCIEKKAKWALRWIESSASFAERLVAFAAVEGIFFSGSFCSIFWLKKRGLMPGLTFSNELISRDEGLHCDFACLLYSMLPEKLPRETIENIILDAVSCEKEFVCESLPVALIGMNSDMMSQYIEFVSDRLLVALGYEKYFHSRNPFDWMELISLEGKTNFFEKRVGEYQKAGVVNDSGEQQEFRLDADF
;
A
#
# COMPACT_ATOMS: atom_id res chain seq x y z
N MET A 1 -27.28 -25.71 54.56
CA MET A 1 -28.35 -26.57 53.98
C MET A 1 -28.72 -25.99 52.62
N THR A 2 -28.14 -26.50 51.53
CA THR A 2 -28.80 -27.32 50.46
C THR A 2 -29.82 -26.53 49.63
N ARG A 3 -29.78 -26.42 48.29
CA ARG A 3 -29.38 -27.32 47.19
C ARG A 3 -29.33 -26.48 45.89
N LYS A 4 -28.29 -26.63 45.04
CA LYS A 4 -28.25 -27.39 43.76
C LYS A 4 -29.34 -27.08 42.72
N LYS A 5 -28.89 -26.76 41.49
CA LYS A 5 -29.33 -27.21 40.13
C LYS A 5 -29.19 -26.03 39.14
N LYS A 6 -28.81 -26.18 37.88
CA LYS A 6 -28.43 -27.31 37.02
C LYS A 6 -27.82 -26.67 35.75
N ALA A 7 -26.72 -27.23 35.25
CA ALA A 7 -26.27 -27.01 33.89
C ALA A 7 -27.18 -27.78 32.92
N GLU A 8 -27.63 -27.13 31.85
CA GLU A 8 -28.17 -27.78 30.66
C GLU A 8 -27.42 -27.26 29.43
N LYS A 9 -26.58 -28.14 28.88
CA LYS A 9 -26.03 -28.07 27.53
C LYS A 9 -27.19 -27.98 26.54
N LYS A 10 -27.23 -26.92 25.73
CA LYS A 10 -27.87 -26.97 24.42
C LYS A 10 -26.79 -26.90 23.36
N GLN A 11 -26.78 -27.97 22.59
CA GLN A 11 -25.97 -28.26 21.43
C GLN A 11 -26.68 -27.56 20.26
N THR A 12 -26.05 -26.55 19.67
CA THR A 12 -26.50 -25.95 18.40
C THR A 12 -25.31 -25.86 17.47
N VAL A 13 -25.51 -26.53 16.33
CA VAL A 13 -24.64 -26.68 15.18
C VAL A 13 -24.28 -25.30 14.62
N SER A 14 -22.98 -25.00 14.51
CA SER A 14 -22.48 -23.86 13.75
C SER A 14 -22.29 -24.29 12.30
N ASP A 15 -23.17 -23.81 11.42
CA ASP A 15 -22.96 -23.84 9.98
C ASP A 15 -21.84 -22.84 9.63
N ASP A 16 -20.76 -23.38 9.08
CA ASP A 16 -19.64 -22.64 8.49
C ASP A 16 -20.06 -21.98 7.17
N SER A 17 -19.93 -20.66 7.07
CA SER A 17 -19.83 -19.97 5.78
C SER A 17 -19.02 -18.67 5.90
N SER A 18 -17.70 -18.78 6.03
CA SER A 18 -16.77 -17.66 5.84
C SER A 18 -16.17 -17.71 4.43
N SER A 19 -16.77 -16.97 3.50
CA SER A 19 -16.25 -16.77 2.14
C SER A 19 -15.19 -15.66 2.11
N LEU A 20 -13.98 -16.02 1.67
CA LEU A 20 -13.10 -15.30 0.74
C LEU A 20 -13.23 -13.75 0.71
N ARG A 21 -12.34 -13.04 1.42
CA ARG A 21 -12.00 -11.64 1.10
C ARG A 21 -10.82 -11.62 0.13
N SER A 22 -11.13 -11.24 -1.11
CA SER A 22 -10.17 -10.95 -2.17
C SER A 22 -9.52 -9.57 -1.95
N GLU A 23 -8.20 -9.50 -2.13
CA GLU A 23 -7.37 -8.30 -2.03
C GLU A 23 -7.80 -7.24 -3.06
N GLU A 24 -8.26 -6.07 -2.59
CA GLU A 24 -8.45 -4.88 -3.43
C GLU A 24 -7.11 -4.14 -3.54
N THR A 25 -6.43 -4.25 -4.68
CA THR A 25 -5.29 -3.40 -5.02
C THR A 25 -5.70 -2.25 -5.94
N SER A 26 -5.30 -1.03 -5.59
CA SER A 26 -5.37 0.25 -6.33
C SER A 26 -6.57 1.17 -6.07
N SER A 27 -6.62 1.78 -4.87
CA SER A 27 -7.35 3.05 -4.71
C SER A 27 -6.53 4.18 -5.33
N SER A 28 -7.04 4.84 -6.37
CA SER A 28 -6.48 6.09 -6.88
C SER A 28 -6.47 7.19 -5.79
N LEU A 29 -5.56 8.16 -5.89
CA LEU A 29 -5.53 9.33 -4.99
C LEU A 29 -6.87 10.09 -4.95
N SER A 30 -7.69 10.00 -6.01
CA SER A 30 -9.06 10.52 -6.06
C SER A 30 -10.01 9.77 -5.12
N ALA A 31 -9.91 8.44 -5.02
CA ALA A 31 -10.71 7.65 -4.08
C ALA A 31 -10.31 7.91 -2.61
N GLN A 32 -9.01 8.09 -2.34
CA GLN A 32 -8.49 8.34 -0.98
C GLN A 32 -8.85 9.72 -0.41
N VAL A 33 -9.01 10.74 -1.27
CA VAL A 33 -9.46 12.08 -0.85
C VAL A 33 -10.97 12.08 -0.58
N VAL A 34 -11.74 11.34 -1.38
CA VAL A 34 -13.20 11.20 -1.24
C VAL A 34 -13.58 10.39 0.01
N GLU A 35 -12.86 9.31 0.34
CA GLU A 35 -13.07 8.52 1.56
C GLU A 35 -12.86 9.34 2.84
N LYS A 36 -11.92 10.31 2.83
CA LYS A 36 -11.62 11.15 4.00
C LYS A 36 -12.69 12.18 4.34
N LEU A 37 -13.61 12.48 3.43
CA LEU A 37 -14.68 13.46 3.67
C LEU A 37 -15.90 12.86 4.38
N VAL A 38 -16.03 11.53 4.41
CA VAL A 38 -17.18 10.83 5.00
C VAL A 38 -16.86 10.27 6.39
N VAL A 39 -15.59 10.00 6.69
CA VAL A 39 -15.15 9.60 8.03
C VAL A 39 -14.93 10.85 8.87
N ASN A 40 -16.02 11.40 9.42
CA ASN A 40 -15.90 12.22 10.61
C ASN A 40 -15.34 11.31 11.73
N GLU A 41 -14.19 11.66 12.31
CA GLU A 41 -13.54 10.90 13.39
C GLU A 41 -14.46 10.68 14.62
N ASP A 42 -15.56 11.44 14.72
CA ASP A 42 -16.60 11.34 15.75
C ASP A 42 -17.51 10.08 15.63
N MET A 43 -17.40 9.29 14.55
CA MET A 43 -18.25 8.10 14.31
C MET A 43 -17.75 6.83 15.03
N LYS A 44 -16.53 6.82 15.57
CA LYS A 44 -15.96 5.62 16.23
C LYS A 44 -16.47 5.38 17.66
N ASP A 45 -17.13 6.37 18.28
CA ASP A 45 -17.52 6.32 19.69
C ASP A 45 -18.95 5.81 19.97
N LEU A 46 -19.69 5.37 18.94
CA LEU A 46 -21.01 4.76 19.09
C LEU A 46 -20.95 3.24 18.93
N VAL A 47 -20.25 2.58 19.86
CA VAL A 47 -20.32 1.12 20.00
C VAL A 47 -21.79 0.71 20.22
N LEU A 48 -22.32 -0.09 19.30
CA LEU A 48 -23.63 -0.73 19.45
C LEU A 48 -23.47 -1.80 20.55
N GLU A 49 -24.21 -1.68 21.66
CA GLU A 49 -24.32 -2.79 22.61
C GLU A 49 -25.06 -3.94 21.89
N GLU A 50 -24.48 -5.15 21.90
CA GLU A 50 -24.95 -6.33 21.15
C GLU A 50 -26.39 -6.77 21.48
N ASP A 51 -27.00 -6.23 22.54
CA ASP A 51 -28.31 -6.66 23.03
C ASP A 51 -29.52 -5.82 22.53
N GLU A 52 -29.33 -4.75 21.74
CA GLU A 52 -30.42 -3.78 21.45
C GLU A 52 -31.18 -3.96 20.12
N PHE A 53 -30.62 -4.72 19.17
CA PHE A 53 -31.24 -5.03 17.87
C PHE A 53 -31.14 -6.54 17.60
N PRO A 54 -32.21 -7.19 17.13
CA PRO A 54 -32.18 -8.62 16.79
C PRO A 54 -31.07 -9.00 15.79
N ASP A 55 -30.45 -10.17 15.98
CA ASP A 55 -29.45 -10.76 15.06
C ASP A 55 -30.02 -10.98 13.64
N ASN A 56 -31.33 -11.22 13.54
CA ASN A 56 -31.98 -11.36 12.25
C ASN A 56 -32.16 -10.00 11.58
N LEU A 57 -31.46 -9.78 10.47
CA LEU A 57 -31.40 -8.54 9.71
C LEU A 57 -32.79 -7.94 9.38
N VAL A 58 -33.76 -8.77 8.99
CA VAL A 58 -35.13 -8.32 8.64
C VAL A 58 -35.83 -7.73 9.88
N SER A 59 -35.75 -8.45 11.00
CA SER A 59 -36.34 -7.99 12.26
C SER A 59 -35.58 -6.81 12.86
N GLY A 60 -34.25 -6.81 12.76
CA GLY A 60 -33.39 -5.72 13.20
C GLY A 60 -33.67 -4.44 12.43
N PHE A 61 -33.76 -4.52 11.10
CA PHE A 61 -34.08 -3.38 10.24
C PHE A 61 -35.47 -2.81 10.57
N SER A 62 -36.47 -3.67 10.74
CA SER A 62 -37.83 -3.26 11.13
C SER A 62 -37.85 -2.53 12.49
N VAL A 63 -37.11 -3.04 13.46
CA VAL A 63 -36.96 -2.40 14.79
C VAL A 63 -36.24 -1.05 14.67
N ALA A 64 -35.19 -0.97 13.85
CA ALA A 64 -34.48 0.28 13.60
C ALA A 64 -35.42 1.33 13.00
N VAL A 65 -36.18 0.98 11.95
CA VAL A 65 -37.17 1.88 11.34
C VAL A 65 -38.18 2.38 12.37
N TYR A 66 -38.68 1.53 13.24
CA TYR A 66 -39.59 1.95 14.31
C TYR A 66 -38.93 2.93 15.31
N LYS A 67 -37.67 2.66 15.71
CA LYS A 67 -36.90 3.50 16.64
C LYS A 67 -36.54 4.87 16.04
N LEU A 68 -36.67 5.10 14.73
CA LEU A 68 -36.46 6.42 14.10
C LEU A 68 -37.45 7.48 14.60
N ASN A 69 -38.59 7.10 15.18
CA ASN A 69 -39.53 8.05 15.76
C ASN A 69 -39.36 8.23 17.29
N ASP A 70 -38.30 7.67 17.90
CA ASP A 70 -38.04 7.83 19.35
C ASP A 70 -37.86 9.31 19.71
N LYS A 71 -38.26 9.68 20.93
CA LYS A 71 -38.11 11.06 21.42
C LYS A 71 -36.64 11.45 21.59
N ARG A 72 -35.77 10.51 21.95
CA ARG A 72 -34.34 10.72 22.25
C ARG A 72 -33.51 10.70 20.97
N SER A 73 -32.64 11.70 20.82
CA SER A 73 -31.79 11.83 19.62
C SER A 73 -30.80 10.68 19.44
N TRP A 74 -30.05 10.34 20.48
CA TRP A 74 -29.04 9.27 20.40
C TRP A 74 -29.62 7.91 20.00
N VAL A 75 -30.88 7.60 20.39
CA VAL A 75 -31.59 6.38 19.98
C VAL A 75 -31.90 6.40 18.48
N ARG A 76 -32.38 7.54 17.97
CA ARG A 76 -32.61 7.72 16.53
C ARG A 76 -31.30 7.62 15.73
N LEU A 77 -30.23 8.21 16.25
CA LEU A 77 -28.92 8.18 15.60
C LEU A 77 -28.38 6.75 15.50
N LYS A 78 -28.46 5.98 16.59
CA LYS A 78 -28.13 4.54 16.57
C LYS A 78 -28.99 3.76 15.58
N ALA A 79 -30.30 4.02 15.56
CA ALA A 79 -31.22 3.37 14.63
C ALA A 79 -30.95 3.74 13.15
N LEU A 80 -30.61 5.00 12.86
CA LEU A 80 -30.21 5.45 11.53
C LEU A 80 -28.93 4.75 11.07
N ASN A 81 -27.92 4.68 11.93
CA ASN A 81 -26.68 3.98 11.62
C ASN A 81 -26.96 2.50 11.34
N TYR A 82 -27.66 1.79 12.24
CA TYR A 82 -27.99 0.38 12.02
C TYR A 82 -28.75 0.16 10.69
N ALA A 83 -29.77 0.98 10.42
CA ALA A 83 -30.55 0.87 9.18
C ALA A 83 -29.69 1.13 7.94
N TYR A 84 -28.81 2.14 7.98
CA TYR A 84 -27.88 2.43 6.89
C TYR A 84 -26.85 1.32 6.70
N GLU A 85 -26.28 0.78 7.78
CA GLU A 85 -25.34 -0.33 7.72
C GLU A 85 -25.97 -1.62 7.18
N ALA A 86 -27.23 -1.88 7.52
CA ALA A 86 -27.98 -3.02 7.01
C ALA A 86 -28.15 -2.96 5.48
N VAL A 87 -28.50 -1.79 4.93
CA VAL A 87 -28.71 -1.60 3.50
C VAL A 87 -27.39 -1.49 2.73
N ARG A 88 -26.36 -0.86 3.31
CA ARG A 88 -25.08 -0.67 2.62
C ARG A 88 -24.31 -1.98 2.44
N ASN A 89 -24.42 -2.91 3.39
CA ASN A 89 -23.61 -4.13 3.46
C ASN A 89 -24.30 -5.37 2.88
N ASP A 90 -25.62 -5.32 2.65
CA ASP A 90 -26.38 -6.44 2.09
C ASP A 90 -27.38 -6.00 1.02
N TYR A 91 -27.36 -6.69 -0.12
CA TYR A 91 -28.27 -6.43 -1.23
C TYR A 91 -29.55 -7.25 -1.03
N ARG A 92 -30.62 -6.57 -0.58
CA ARG A 92 -31.95 -7.15 -0.26
C ARG A 92 -33.09 -6.22 -0.71
N PRO A 93 -33.36 -6.10 -2.02
CA PRO A 93 -34.43 -5.23 -2.51
C PRO A 93 -35.82 -5.61 -1.96
N GLU A 94 -36.10 -6.91 -1.74
CA GLU A 94 -37.41 -7.40 -1.28
C GLU A 94 -37.73 -6.96 0.16
N LEU A 95 -36.70 -6.77 1.00
CA LEU A 95 -36.84 -6.22 2.35
C LEU A 95 -37.29 -4.75 2.30
N LEU A 96 -36.76 -4.00 1.34
CA LEU A 96 -36.97 -2.57 1.22
C LEU A 96 -38.35 -2.25 0.65
N GLU A 97 -38.80 -2.96 -0.39
CA GLU A 97 -40.11 -2.73 -1.01
C GLU A 97 -41.25 -2.72 0.01
N ASN A 98 -41.19 -3.60 1.02
CA ASN A 98 -42.22 -3.73 2.05
C ASN A 98 -42.13 -2.68 3.18
N THR A 99 -41.04 -1.91 3.24
CA THR A 99 -40.72 -1.02 4.38
C THR A 99 -40.56 0.45 4.00
N VAL A 100 -40.48 0.77 2.70
CA VAL A 100 -40.26 2.14 2.16
C VAL A 100 -41.26 3.15 2.71
N GLU A 101 -42.56 2.88 2.67
CA GLU A 101 -43.58 3.85 3.13
C GLU A 101 -43.41 4.17 4.63
N THR A 102 -43.15 3.14 5.44
CA THR A 102 -42.94 3.30 6.88
C THR A 102 -41.62 4.04 7.17
N LEU A 103 -40.57 3.74 6.42
CA LEU A 103 -39.29 4.43 6.50
C LEU A 103 -39.43 5.92 6.16
N VAL A 104 -40.05 6.25 5.02
CA VAL A 104 -40.28 7.64 4.59
C VAL A 104 -41.10 8.40 5.64
N TYR A 105 -42.20 7.81 6.11
CA TYR A 105 -43.05 8.42 7.12
C TYR A 105 -42.29 8.70 8.43
N THR A 106 -41.48 7.75 8.91
CA THR A 106 -40.71 7.89 10.15
C THR A 106 -39.57 8.91 10.02
N LEU A 107 -38.87 8.93 8.88
CA LEU A 107 -37.83 9.93 8.58
C LEU A 107 -38.41 11.36 8.54
N LEU A 108 -39.56 11.55 7.89
CA LEU A 108 -40.22 12.85 7.80
C LEU A 108 -40.76 13.36 9.14
N LYS A 109 -41.25 12.46 10.02
CA LYS A 109 -41.75 12.83 11.36
C LYS A 109 -40.67 13.02 12.41
N GLY A 110 -39.50 12.41 12.22
CA GLY A 110 -38.41 12.41 13.19
C GLY A 110 -37.16 13.12 12.65
N PRO A 111 -36.16 12.37 12.15
CA PRO A 111 -34.83 12.87 11.78
C PRO A 111 -34.81 14.12 10.90
N PHE A 112 -35.67 14.23 9.88
CA PHE A 112 -35.62 15.39 8.99
C PHE A 112 -36.17 16.68 9.62
N HIS A 113 -37.24 16.57 10.42
CA HIS A 113 -37.92 17.70 11.04
C HIS A 113 -37.19 18.23 12.30
N ARG A 114 -36.35 17.40 12.93
CA ARG A 114 -35.60 17.78 14.14
C ARG A 114 -34.25 18.42 13.79
N THR A 115 -33.70 19.23 14.71
CA THR A 115 -32.65 20.22 14.40
C THR A 115 -31.22 19.66 14.32
N ILE A 116 -31.02 18.35 14.24
CA ILE A 116 -29.69 17.74 14.31
C ILE A 116 -29.20 17.41 12.92
N ASP A 117 -28.13 18.08 12.49
CA ASP A 117 -27.61 17.96 11.12
C ASP A 117 -26.97 16.58 10.86
N GLU A 118 -26.47 15.88 11.88
CA GLU A 118 -26.02 14.48 11.75
C GLU A 118 -27.17 13.52 11.41
N GLU A 119 -28.31 13.64 12.12
CA GLU A 119 -29.50 12.82 11.83
C GLU A 119 -29.99 13.06 10.39
N ARG A 120 -29.96 14.31 9.91
CA ARG A 120 -30.32 14.66 8.53
C ARG A 120 -29.35 14.07 7.51
N ARG A 121 -28.03 14.15 7.77
CA ARG A 121 -27.02 13.58 6.89
C ARG A 121 -27.20 12.08 6.73
N LEU A 122 -27.26 11.35 7.83
CA LEU A 122 -27.48 9.90 7.80
C LEU A 122 -28.82 9.52 7.17
N SER A 123 -29.87 10.33 7.36
CA SER A 123 -31.15 10.11 6.68
C SER A 123 -31.05 10.25 5.16
N CYS A 124 -30.29 11.23 4.65
CA CYS A 124 -30.01 11.37 3.23
C CYS A 124 -29.25 10.15 2.68
N HIS A 125 -28.20 9.70 3.38
CA HIS A 125 -27.40 8.53 2.98
C HIS A 125 -28.21 7.24 3.02
N LEU A 126 -29.07 7.05 4.03
CA LEU A 126 -29.99 5.93 4.09
C LEU A 126 -30.96 5.94 2.90
N LEU A 127 -31.62 7.07 2.61
CA LEU A 127 -32.49 7.18 1.43
C LEU A 127 -31.75 6.89 0.12
N ALA A 128 -30.54 7.43 -0.04
CA ALA A 128 -29.70 7.18 -1.21
C ALA A 128 -29.34 5.70 -1.35
N SER A 129 -28.98 5.02 -0.25
CA SER A 129 -28.69 3.58 -0.27
C SER A 129 -29.92 2.75 -0.65
N VAL A 130 -31.12 3.16 -0.20
CA VAL A 130 -32.39 2.48 -0.49
C VAL A 130 -32.77 2.63 -1.95
N VAL A 131 -32.80 3.84 -2.50
CA VAL A 131 -33.13 4.07 -3.92
C VAL A 131 -32.12 3.44 -4.86
N LEU A 132 -30.81 3.46 -4.55
CA LEU A 132 -29.80 2.78 -5.36
C LEU A 132 -29.91 1.26 -5.27
N THR A 133 -30.51 0.71 -4.21
CA THR A 133 -30.76 -0.73 -4.05
C THR A 133 -32.01 -1.17 -4.80
N LEU A 134 -33.07 -0.36 -4.76
CA LEU A 134 -34.34 -0.62 -5.45
C LEU A 134 -34.28 -0.32 -6.95
N GLY A 135 -33.48 0.68 -7.35
CA GLY A 135 -33.44 1.18 -8.71
C GLY A 135 -34.69 1.99 -9.10
N GLU A 136 -34.87 2.18 -10.40
CA GLU A 136 -36.02 2.88 -10.98
C GLU A 136 -37.30 2.04 -10.79
N CYS A 137 -38.11 2.42 -9.81
CA CYS A 137 -39.37 1.75 -9.47
C CYS A 137 -40.32 2.70 -8.73
N SER A 138 -41.59 2.28 -8.58
CA SER A 138 -42.62 3.08 -7.89
C SER A 138 -42.26 3.43 -6.44
N SER A 139 -41.46 2.61 -5.76
CA SER A 139 -40.98 2.92 -4.41
C SER A 139 -39.95 4.05 -4.40
N SER A 140 -39.06 4.11 -5.39
CA SER A 140 -38.10 5.21 -5.55
C SER A 140 -38.80 6.52 -5.94
N GLU A 141 -39.82 6.44 -6.79
CA GLU A 141 -40.70 7.57 -7.13
C GLU A 141 -41.43 8.09 -5.88
N TYR A 142 -41.98 7.18 -5.07
CA TYR A 142 -42.66 7.52 -3.82
C TYR A 142 -41.72 8.25 -2.84
N ILE A 143 -40.47 7.78 -2.71
CA ILE A 143 -39.44 8.44 -1.90
C ILE A 143 -39.21 9.87 -2.41
N TRP A 144 -39.08 10.06 -3.73
CA TRP A 144 -38.86 11.39 -4.30
C TRP A 144 -40.05 12.33 -4.10
N GLU A 145 -41.29 11.86 -4.34
CA GLU A 145 -42.51 12.65 -4.18
C GLU A 145 -42.65 13.20 -2.75
N HIS A 146 -42.33 12.38 -1.73
CA HIS A 146 -42.54 12.72 -0.32
C HIS A 146 -41.33 13.40 0.33
N CYS A 147 -40.10 12.98 -0.01
CA CYS A 147 -38.87 13.52 0.57
C CYS A 147 -38.25 14.64 -0.28
N GLY A 148 -38.48 14.68 -1.59
CA GLY A 148 -37.90 15.66 -2.51
C GLY A 148 -37.98 17.12 -2.03
N PRO A 149 -39.14 17.63 -1.55
CA PRO A 149 -39.25 18.99 -1.04
C PRO A 149 -38.32 19.30 0.15
N ILE A 150 -38.17 18.36 1.08
CA ILE A 150 -37.28 18.53 2.23
C ILE A 150 -35.82 18.40 1.82
N LEU A 151 -35.48 17.48 0.92
CA LEU A 151 -34.12 17.32 0.40
C LEU A 151 -33.66 18.59 -0.34
N ARG A 152 -34.51 19.22 -1.15
CA ARG A 152 -34.20 20.53 -1.77
C ARG A 152 -33.97 21.62 -0.73
N THR A 153 -34.76 21.61 0.35
CA THR A 153 -34.57 22.56 1.45
C THR A 153 -33.21 22.34 2.14
N LEU A 154 -32.74 21.10 2.25
CA LEU A 154 -31.40 20.78 2.77
C LEU A 154 -30.29 21.20 1.81
N ILE A 155 -30.47 21.06 0.49
CA ILE A 155 -29.55 21.60 -0.50
C ILE A 155 -29.42 23.11 -0.32
N LYS A 156 -30.53 23.85 -0.28
CA LYS A 156 -30.55 25.31 -0.10
C LYS A 156 -29.95 25.79 1.22
N ARG A 157 -29.87 24.91 2.22
CA ARG A 157 -29.17 25.18 3.49
C ARG A 157 -27.67 24.90 3.42
N GLY A 158 -27.18 24.28 2.35
CA GLY A 158 -25.77 23.89 2.20
C GLY A 158 -25.35 22.81 3.19
N LEU A 159 -26.21 21.82 3.43
CA LEU A 159 -25.87 20.70 4.32
C LEU A 159 -24.77 19.83 3.69
N LYS A 160 -23.52 20.11 4.08
CA LYS A 160 -22.31 19.39 3.66
C LYS A 160 -22.39 17.90 4.04
N GLY A 161 -21.91 17.01 3.17
CA GLY A 161 -21.94 15.56 3.35
C GLY A 161 -23.31 14.94 3.07
N SER A 162 -24.16 15.59 2.30
CA SER A 162 -25.50 15.09 1.90
C SER A 162 -25.87 15.39 0.45
N LEU A 163 -25.16 16.27 -0.24
CA LEU A 163 -25.56 16.72 -1.58
C LEU A 163 -25.47 15.56 -2.58
N GLU A 164 -24.43 14.73 -2.49
CA GLU A 164 -24.28 13.56 -3.38
C GLU A 164 -25.39 12.53 -3.13
N ALA A 165 -25.72 12.29 -1.86
CA ALA A 165 -26.83 11.40 -1.49
C ALA A 165 -28.17 11.92 -2.03
N ILE A 166 -28.43 13.23 -1.91
CA ILE A 166 -29.65 13.85 -2.45
C ILE A 166 -29.67 13.76 -3.99
N ALA A 167 -28.53 13.96 -4.65
CA ALA A 167 -28.41 13.80 -6.09
C ALA A 167 -28.70 12.35 -6.52
N CYS A 168 -28.23 11.33 -5.79
CA CYS A 168 -28.60 9.94 -6.04
C CYS A 168 -30.11 9.71 -5.92
N VAL A 169 -30.76 10.29 -4.90
CA VAL A 169 -32.23 10.17 -4.73
C VAL A 169 -32.98 10.84 -5.87
N GLY A 170 -32.58 12.05 -6.28
CA GLY A 170 -33.18 12.74 -7.43
C GLY A 170 -32.95 12.00 -8.74
N MET A 171 -31.75 11.48 -8.96
CA MET A 171 -31.37 10.77 -10.18
C MET A 171 -32.23 9.51 -10.42
N VAL A 172 -32.53 8.76 -9.36
CA VAL A 172 -33.25 7.48 -9.47
C VAL A 172 -34.76 7.65 -9.29
N GLY A 173 -35.19 8.57 -8.40
CA GLY A 173 -36.59 8.71 -8.03
C GLY A 173 -37.37 9.78 -8.80
N SER A 174 -36.70 10.74 -9.46
CA SER A 174 -37.40 11.79 -10.21
C SER A 174 -37.80 11.31 -11.60
N THR A 175 -39.10 11.34 -11.90
CA THR A 175 -39.63 11.10 -13.25
C THR A 175 -39.67 12.36 -14.11
N ASP A 176 -39.54 13.54 -13.49
CA ASP A 176 -39.60 14.84 -14.16
C ASP A 176 -38.19 15.42 -14.37
N LEU A 177 -37.92 15.88 -15.58
CA LEU A 177 -36.68 16.56 -15.93
C LEU A 177 -36.61 17.97 -15.34
N GLU A 178 -37.75 18.64 -15.14
CA GLU A 178 -37.79 19.97 -14.51
C GLU A 178 -37.30 19.91 -13.05
N ASP A 179 -37.62 18.82 -12.37
CA ASP A 179 -37.17 18.53 -11.01
C ASP A 179 -35.64 18.39 -10.93
N ILE A 180 -35.06 17.64 -11.87
CA ILE A 180 -33.61 17.46 -12.00
C ILE A 180 -32.95 18.79 -12.35
N TRP A 181 -33.52 19.58 -13.27
CA TRP A 181 -32.99 20.91 -13.62
C TRP A 181 -33.01 21.87 -12.44
N SER A 182 -34.07 21.87 -11.64
CA SER A 182 -34.14 22.69 -10.44
C SER A 182 -33.11 22.25 -9.40
N LEU A 183 -32.88 20.94 -9.21
CA LEU A 183 -31.80 20.44 -8.35
C LEU A 183 -30.44 20.91 -8.82
N MET A 184 -30.16 20.78 -10.13
CA MET A 184 -28.90 21.24 -10.72
C MET A 184 -28.69 22.75 -10.56
N GLY A 185 -29.78 23.54 -10.64
CA GLY A 185 -29.75 24.98 -10.36
C GLY A 185 -29.47 25.31 -8.89
N ASP A 186 -30.08 24.58 -7.95
CA ASP A 186 -29.81 24.76 -6.51
C ASP A 186 -28.35 24.40 -6.18
N LEU A 187 -27.79 23.35 -6.80
CA LEU A 187 -26.39 22.94 -6.64
C LEU A 187 -25.40 23.94 -7.24
N SER A 188 -25.72 24.52 -8.40
CA SER A 188 -24.84 25.48 -9.09
C SER A 188 -24.57 26.74 -8.26
N GLY A 189 -25.50 27.09 -7.35
CA GLY A 189 -25.33 28.17 -6.38
C GLY A 189 -24.13 28.00 -5.44
N TYR A 190 -23.68 26.77 -5.19
CA TYR A 190 -22.55 26.47 -4.30
C TYR A 190 -21.21 26.36 -5.01
N PHE A 191 -21.18 26.40 -6.35
CA PHE A 191 -19.94 26.20 -7.12
C PHE A 191 -18.86 27.21 -6.77
N LEU A 192 -19.22 28.45 -6.43
CA LEU A 192 -18.29 29.52 -6.03
C LEU A 192 -18.27 29.76 -4.51
N SER A 193 -18.74 28.79 -3.72
CA SER A 193 -18.70 28.88 -2.24
C SER A 193 -17.26 29.01 -1.74
N SER A 194 -17.09 29.72 -0.62
CA SER A 194 -15.81 29.80 0.08
C SER A 194 -15.42 28.48 0.77
N ASP A 195 -16.40 27.63 1.12
CA ASP A 195 -16.12 26.26 1.57
C ASP A 195 -15.83 25.38 0.35
N THR A 196 -14.55 25.18 0.09
CA THR A 196 -14.06 24.36 -1.04
C THR A 196 -14.56 22.91 -1.00
N GLY A 197 -14.86 22.35 0.18
CA GLY A 197 -15.39 21.00 0.31
C GLY A 197 -16.87 20.93 -0.09
N LEU A 198 -17.67 21.91 0.35
CA LEU A 198 -19.07 22.05 -0.08
C LEU A 198 -19.17 22.32 -1.59
N ALA A 199 -18.31 23.17 -2.12
CA ALA A 199 -18.25 23.46 -3.56
C ALA A 199 -17.87 22.19 -4.37
N ALA A 200 -16.88 21.42 -3.89
CA ALA A 200 -16.48 20.16 -4.53
C ALA A 200 -17.59 19.11 -4.50
N GLU A 201 -18.31 18.99 -3.39
CA GLU A 201 -19.46 18.09 -3.25
C GLU A 201 -20.61 18.50 -4.16
N ALA A 202 -20.92 19.81 -4.26
CA ALA A 202 -21.94 20.32 -5.16
C ALA A 202 -21.60 20.06 -6.64
N LEU A 203 -20.33 20.24 -7.03
CA LEU A 203 -19.84 19.94 -8.38
C LEU A 203 -19.95 18.44 -8.72
N ARG A 204 -19.58 17.56 -7.79
CA ARG A 204 -19.73 16.10 -7.96
C ARG A 204 -21.19 15.69 -8.09
N SER A 205 -22.05 16.21 -7.21
CA SER A 205 -23.50 16.00 -7.22
C SER A 205 -24.14 16.45 -8.55
N TRP A 206 -23.74 17.63 -9.04
CA TRP A 206 -24.22 18.15 -10.33
C TRP A 206 -23.73 17.28 -11.49
N SER A 207 -22.48 16.82 -11.44
CA SER A 207 -21.89 15.96 -12.48
C SER A 207 -22.59 14.61 -12.55
N LEU A 208 -22.96 14.04 -11.39
CA LEU A 208 -23.75 12.81 -11.32
C LEU A 208 -25.11 12.97 -12.00
N LEU A 209 -25.84 14.06 -11.73
CA LEU A 209 -27.11 14.35 -12.40
C LEU A 209 -26.92 14.56 -13.91
N ALA A 210 -25.83 15.22 -14.32
CA ALA A 210 -25.51 15.42 -15.73
C ALA A 210 -25.28 14.08 -16.48
N CYS A 211 -24.70 13.06 -15.82
CA CYS A 211 -24.54 11.72 -16.38
C CYS A 211 -25.86 11.00 -16.68
N SER A 212 -26.98 11.48 -16.13
CA SER A 212 -28.30 10.84 -16.28
C SER A 212 -29.25 11.64 -17.15
N LEU A 213 -28.82 12.79 -17.67
CA LEU A 213 -29.60 13.59 -18.61
C LEU A 213 -29.34 13.17 -20.06
N PRO A 214 -30.36 13.24 -20.94
CA PRO A 214 -30.14 13.22 -22.38
C PRO A 214 -29.20 14.34 -22.81
N ILE A 215 -28.32 14.06 -23.77
CA ILE A 215 -27.27 15.01 -24.21
C ILE A 215 -27.90 16.33 -24.73
N ALA A 216 -29.02 16.25 -25.45
CA ALA A 216 -29.77 17.43 -25.91
C ALA A 216 -30.23 18.33 -24.76
N ASP A 217 -30.66 17.76 -23.64
CA ASP A 217 -31.10 18.51 -22.46
C ASP A 217 -29.92 19.06 -21.67
N LEU A 218 -28.82 18.31 -21.57
CA LEU A 218 -27.56 18.79 -21.03
C LEU A 218 -27.02 20.00 -21.83
N TYR A 219 -27.07 19.93 -23.16
CA TYR A 219 -26.67 21.04 -24.03
C TYR A 219 -27.55 22.28 -23.80
N ARG A 220 -28.88 22.12 -23.73
CA ARG A 220 -29.79 23.22 -23.39
C ARG A 220 -29.48 23.83 -22.03
N LEU A 221 -29.20 22.99 -21.03
CA LEU A 221 -28.86 23.43 -19.68
C LEU A 221 -27.56 24.25 -19.66
N LEU A 222 -26.51 23.80 -20.36
CA LEU A 222 -25.23 24.49 -20.46
C LEU A 222 -25.33 25.85 -21.19
N CYS A 223 -26.25 25.94 -22.15
CA CYS A 223 -26.57 27.17 -22.87
C CYS A 223 -27.54 28.09 -22.09
N SER A 224 -28.19 27.59 -21.04
CA SER A 224 -29.15 28.35 -20.22
C SER A 224 -28.47 29.25 -19.19
N HIS A 225 -29.26 30.14 -18.57
CA HIS A 225 -28.82 31.00 -17.46
C HIS A 225 -28.66 30.27 -16.11
N ILE A 226 -29.03 28.99 -16.01
CA ILE A 226 -29.09 28.22 -14.75
C ILE A 226 -27.71 27.68 -14.36
N THR A 227 -26.93 27.23 -15.34
CA THR A 227 -25.54 26.79 -15.13
C THR A 227 -24.63 27.46 -16.15
N PRO A 228 -24.56 28.81 -16.16
CA PRO A 228 -23.91 29.50 -17.24
C PRO A 228 -22.44 29.10 -17.24
N LEU A 229 -21.95 28.70 -18.41
CA LEU A 229 -20.54 28.40 -18.68
C LEU A 229 -19.56 29.44 -18.09
N SER A 230 -20.05 30.67 -17.88
CA SER A 230 -19.37 31.73 -17.13
C SER A 230 -18.95 31.39 -15.70
N ILE A 231 -19.66 30.50 -14.99
CA ILE A 231 -19.30 30.03 -13.64
C ILE A 231 -18.07 29.14 -13.74
N PHE A 232 -18.09 28.15 -14.65
CA PHE A 232 -16.91 27.33 -14.95
C PHE A 232 -15.72 28.20 -15.34
N ARG A 233 -15.92 29.20 -16.22
CA ARG A 233 -14.86 30.16 -16.56
C ARG A 233 -14.28 30.87 -15.33
N ARG A 234 -15.11 31.32 -14.39
CA ARG A 234 -14.63 31.96 -13.14
C ARG A 234 -13.88 30.98 -12.24
N LEU A 235 -14.33 29.73 -12.16
CA LEU A 235 -13.63 28.67 -11.44
C LEU A 235 -12.21 28.49 -11.99
N PHE A 236 -12.04 28.39 -13.31
CA PHE A 236 -10.70 28.22 -13.92
C PHE A 236 -9.78 29.44 -13.75
N LEU A 237 -10.33 30.66 -13.69
CA LEU A 237 -9.56 31.87 -13.36
C LEU A 237 -9.10 31.91 -11.89
N SER A 238 -9.62 31.03 -11.02
CA SER A 238 -9.27 30.91 -9.60
C SER A 238 -8.29 29.77 -9.29
N PHE A 239 -7.68 29.15 -10.31
CA PHE A 239 -6.72 28.04 -10.17
C PHE A 239 -5.33 28.49 -9.66
N THR A 240 -5.29 29.43 -8.71
CA THR A 240 -4.08 29.88 -8.02
C THR A 240 -3.70 28.97 -6.86
N ILE A 241 -4.63 28.20 -6.30
CA ILE A 241 -4.36 27.24 -5.23
C ILE A 241 -5.03 25.90 -5.56
N ALA A 242 -4.26 24.82 -5.65
CA ALA A 242 -4.82 23.48 -5.86
C ALA A 242 -5.64 23.04 -4.63
N ASN A 243 -6.94 22.81 -4.82
CA ASN A 243 -7.90 22.39 -3.81
C ASN A 243 -8.93 21.40 -4.42
N GLU A 244 -9.81 20.85 -3.58
CA GLU A 244 -10.80 19.84 -4.00
C GLU A 244 -11.85 20.39 -4.98
N GLN A 245 -12.24 21.66 -4.82
CA GLN A 245 -13.16 22.37 -5.74
C GLN A 245 -12.58 22.44 -7.16
N ASN A 246 -11.29 22.75 -7.28
CA ASN A 246 -10.59 22.81 -8.56
C ASN A 246 -10.46 21.44 -9.22
N LEU A 247 -10.26 20.37 -8.44
CA LEU A 247 -10.30 19.00 -8.95
C LEU A 247 -11.69 18.62 -9.44
N ALA A 248 -12.73 18.81 -8.62
CA ALA A 248 -14.10 18.50 -9.00
C ALA A 248 -14.52 19.29 -10.26
N SER A 249 -14.17 20.58 -10.35
CA SER A 249 -14.45 21.41 -11.52
C SER A 249 -13.74 20.90 -12.79
N ALA A 250 -12.49 20.43 -12.67
CA ALA A 250 -11.76 19.88 -13.80
C ALA A 250 -12.39 18.56 -14.28
N GLN A 251 -12.79 17.69 -13.36
CA GLN A 251 -13.48 16.44 -13.66
C GLN A 251 -14.86 16.68 -14.29
N SER A 252 -15.64 17.65 -13.79
CA SER A 252 -16.92 18.03 -14.37
C SER A 252 -16.78 18.50 -15.83
N VAL A 253 -15.74 19.27 -16.13
CA VAL A 253 -15.47 19.70 -17.52
C VAL A 253 -15.02 18.55 -18.40
N ALA A 254 -14.19 17.64 -17.89
CA ALA A 254 -13.78 16.44 -18.61
C ALA A 254 -14.99 15.56 -18.95
N LEU A 255 -15.92 15.40 -18.00
CA LEU A 255 -17.19 14.71 -18.21
C LEU A 255 -18.04 15.38 -19.29
N ILE A 256 -18.30 16.69 -19.18
CA ILE A 256 -19.10 17.43 -20.17
C ILE A 256 -18.47 17.29 -21.56
N TRP A 257 -17.15 17.37 -21.64
CA TRP A 257 -16.41 17.19 -22.88
C TRP A 257 -16.64 15.79 -23.47
N GLU A 258 -16.51 14.73 -22.67
CA GLU A 258 -16.74 13.34 -23.10
C GLU A 258 -18.19 13.13 -23.59
N LEU A 259 -19.19 13.63 -22.84
CA LEU A 259 -20.59 13.51 -23.20
C LEU A 259 -20.92 14.23 -24.52
N LEU A 260 -20.37 15.44 -24.73
CA LEU A 260 -20.61 16.20 -25.97
C LEU A 260 -19.87 15.62 -27.19
N GLN A 261 -18.71 14.97 -26.98
CA GLN A 261 -18.00 14.30 -28.06
C GLN A 261 -18.82 13.17 -28.69
N GLN A 262 -19.59 12.43 -27.88
CA GLN A 262 -20.40 11.30 -28.35
C GLN A 262 -21.46 11.72 -29.38
N GLU A 263 -22.05 12.92 -29.26
CA GLU A 263 -23.01 13.42 -30.27
C GLU A 263 -22.34 14.01 -31.52
N SER A 264 -21.17 14.63 -31.41
CA SER A 264 -20.48 15.21 -32.58
C SER A 264 -20.12 14.19 -33.67
N PHE A 265 -19.93 12.91 -33.30
CA PHE A 265 -19.74 11.80 -34.24
C PHE A 265 -21.05 11.31 -34.88
N SER A 266 -22.20 11.53 -34.24
CA SER A 266 -23.50 11.10 -34.75
C SER A 266 -23.96 11.96 -35.94
N ASP A 267 -23.70 13.27 -35.90
CA ASP A 267 -23.99 14.18 -37.02
C ASP A 267 -23.11 13.90 -38.25
N ALA A 268 -21.84 13.51 -38.05
CA ALA A 268 -20.91 13.17 -39.14
C ALA A 268 -21.31 11.89 -39.89
N SER A 269 -22.05 10.98 -39.26
CA SER A 269 -22.51 9.73 -39.88
C SER A 269 -23.68 9.90 -40.85
N SER A 270 -24.31 11.07 -40.88
CA SER A 270 -25.41 11.40 -41.80
C SER A 270 -24.96 12.00 -43.15
N SER A 271 -23.66 12.33 -43.30
CA SER A 271 -23.07 12.79 -44.55
C SER A 271 -22.06 11.76 -45.07
N SER A 272 -22.53 10.82 -45.88
CA SER A 272 -21.71 9.82 -46.53
C SER A 272 -20.79 10.42 -47.61
N SER A 273 -19.48 10.35 -47.41
CA SER A 273 -18.52 9.94 -48.44
C SER A 273 -17.14 9.75 -47.82
N GLN A 274 -16.57 8.57 -48.09
CA GLN A 274 -15.27 8.09 -47.65
C GLN A 274 -14.14 9.09 -47.97
N GLU A 275 -13.43 9.56 -46.95
CA GLU A 275 -11.98 9.77 -47.00
C GLU A 275 -11.39 9.39 -45.63
N GLU A 276 -10.44 8.44 -45.63
CA GLU A 276 -9.57 8.17 -44.49
C GLU A 276 -8.75 9.45 -44.22
N VAL A 277 -8.98 10.10 -43.08
CA VAL A 277 -8.13 11.21 -42.62
C VAL A 277 -7.21 10.68 -41.53
N ASP A 278 -5.96 10.49 -41.94
CA ASP A 278 -4.81 10.24 -41.09
C ASP A 278 -4.67 11.28 -39.97
N VAL A 279 -4.13 10.78 -38.86
CA VAL A 279 -3.76 11.48 -37.62
C VAL A 279 -2.69 12.55 -37.89
N VAL A 280 -3.03 13.69 -38.49
CA VAL A 280 -2.18 14.90 -38.56
C VAL A 280 -3.05 16.17 -38.69
N GLU A 281 -3.74 16.60 -37.64
CA GLU A 281 -4.24 18.00 -37.63
C GLU A 281 -4.31 18.69 -36.25
N ASP A 282 -3.39 18.37 -35.34
CA ASP A 282 -3.21 19.15 -34.10
C ASP A 282 -2.45 20.48 -34.31
N ALA A 283 -1.81 20.69 -35.48
CA ALA A 283 -0.94 21.83 -35.71
C ALA A 283 -1.62 23.05 -36.38
N LYS A 284 -2.77 22.89 -37.04
CA LYS A 284 -3.42 24.01 -37.77
C LYS A 284 -4.47 24.77 -36.98
N VAL A 285 -5.04 24.17 -35.92
CA VAL A 285 -5.98 24.87 -35.03
C VAL A 285 -5.27 25.96 -34.20
N GLN A 286 -3.98 25.79 -33.92
CA GLN A 286 -3.18 26.75 -33.15
C GLN A 286 -2.98 28.11 -33.82
N GLN A 287 -3.17 28.23 -35.15
CA GLN A 287 -2.87 29.46 -35.87
C GLN A 287 -4.07 30.40 -36.08
N LYS A 288 -5.30 29.96 -35.79
CA LYS A 288 -6.53 30.76 -35.98
C LYS A 288 -7.13 31.33 -34.68
N VAL A 289 -6.45 31.15 -33.54
CA VAL A 289 -6.95 31.55 -32.20
C VAL A 289 -6.41 32.93 -31.75
N ARG A 290 -5.53 33.58 -32.51
CA ARG A 290 -4.94 34.89 -32.13
C ARG A 290 -5.74 36.12 -32.54
N SER A 291 -6.94 35.98 -33.12
CA SER A 291 -7.74 37.15 -33.53
C SER A 291 -9.24 36.97 -33.36
N SER A 292 -9.74 36.99 -32.12
CA SER A 292 -11.12 37.41 -31.86
C SER A 292 -11.26 37.94 -30.43
N ASN A 293 -10.96 39.23 -30.28
CA ASN A 293 -11.40 40.01 -29.14
C ASN A 293 -12.90 40.36 -29.30
N GLY A 294 -13.68 40.14 -28.24
CA GLY A 294 -14.88 40.93 -27.92
C GLY A 294 -16.15 40.70 -28.76
N SER A 295 -17.05 39.86 -28.26
CA SER A 295 -18.48 40.19 -28.01
C SER A 295 -19.23 38.94 -27.56
N SER A 296 -20.10 39.09 -26.56
CA SER A 296 -21.02 38.07 -26.09
C SER A 296 -22.03 37.71 -27.19
N LYS A 297 -21.69 36.72 -28.02
CA LYS A 297 -22.68 36.02 -28.85
C LYS A 297 -23.02 34.70 -28.16
N GLY A 298 -24.31 34.37 -28.16
CA GLY A 298 -24.79 33.11 -27.60
C GLY A 298 -24.09 31.93 -28.25
N ILE A 299 -23.95 30.84 -27.52
CA ILE A 299 -23.40 29.59 -28.06
C ILE A 299 -24.46 29.02 -29.00
N HIS A 300 -24.15 28.91 -30.29
CA HIS A 300 -25.11 28.52 -31.33
C HIS A 300 -24.89 27.09 -31.84
N SER A 301 -23.79 26.42 -31.45
CA SER A 301 -23.53 25.02 -31.78
C SER A 301 -22.75 24.28 -30.69
N ILE A 302 -22.88 22.94 -30.66
CA ILE A 302 -22.08 22.04 -29.81
C ILE A 302 -20.58 22.25 -30.07
N THR A 303 -20.18 22.48 -31.33
CA THR A 303 -18.78 22.75 -31.71
C THR A 303 -18.23 24.03 -31.07
N GLU A 304 -19.02 25.11 -31.00
CA GLU A 304 -18.62 26.35 -30.32
C GLU A 304 -18.50 26.15 -28.80
N LEU A 305 -19.40 25.37 -28.20
CA LEU A 305 -19.34 25.00 -26.77
C LEU A 305 -18.06 24.22 -26.46
N MET A 306 -17.75 23.22 -27.29
CA MET A 306 -16.51 22.44 -27.18
C MET A 306 -15.29 23.36 -27.32
N GLN A 307 -15.24 24.27 -28.30
CA GLN A 307 -14.11 25.20 -28.43
C GLN A 307 -13.88 26.05 -27.16
N GLN A 308 -14.96 26.52 -26.51
CA GLN A 308 -14.84 27.28 -25.26
C GLN A 308 -14.37 26.40 -24.09
N LEU A 309 -14.89 25.17 -23.97
CA LEU A 309 -14.43 24.21 -22.96
C LEU A 309 -12.94 23.86 -23.14
N HIS A 310 -12.50 23.67 -24.38
CA HIS A 310 -11.08 23.45 -24.70
C HIS A 310 -10.23 24.65 -24.27
N GLN A 311 -10.68 25.87 -24.56
CA GLN A 311 -9.97 27.09 -24.14
C GLN A 311 -9.83 27.17 -22.61
N PHE A 312 -10.87 26.81 -21.85
CA PHE A 312 -10.80 26.79 -20.38
C PHE A 312 -9.84 25.73 -19.87
N ARG A 313 -9.84 24.52 -20.48
CA ARG A 313 -8.91 23.45 -20.15
C ARG A 313 -7.46 23.89 -20.34
N CYS A 314 -7.15 24.55 -21.46
CA CYS A 314 -5.81 25.08 -21.75
C CYS A 314 -5.39 26.18 -20.77
N GLN A 315 -6.26 27.16 -20.50
CA GLN A 315 -5.96 28.27 -19.57
C GLN A 315 -5.73 27.79 -18.13
N GLY A 316 -6.53 26.82 -17.66
CA GLY A 316 -6.35 26.22 -16.33
C GLY A 316 -5.03 25.46 -16.20
N ALA A 317 -4.63 24.72 -17.24
CA ALA A 317 -3.36 24.00 -17.27
C ALA A 317 -2.15 24.95 -17.25
N GLU A 318 -2.16 26.03 -18.03
CA GLU A 318 -1.08 27.04 -18.08
C GLU A 318 -0.86 27.72 -16.71
N THR A 319 -1.95 28.14 -16.06
CA THR A 319 -1.90 28.77 -14.72
C THR A 319 -1.27 27.83 -13.68
N LEU A 320 -1.61 26.54 -13.76
CA LEU A 320 -1.04 25.48 -12.94
C LEU A 320 0.33 24.98 -13.42
N VAL A 321 1.03 25.62 -14.35
CA VAL A 321 2.43 25.28 -14.67
C VAL A 321 3.40 26.31 -14.11
N GLU A 322 3.00 27.59 -14.03
CA GLU A 322 3.90 28.69 -13.64
C GLU A 322 4.32 28.68 -12.14
N GLU A 323 3.46 28.22 -11.23
CA GLU A 323 3.74 28.24 -9.78
C GLU A 323 4.65 27.09 -9.25
N ASN A 324 5.32 26.32 -10.12
CA ASN A 324 5.94 25.03 -9.78
C ASN A 324 7.15 25.09 -8.82
N LYS A 325 7.55 26.27 -8.34
CA LYS A 325 8.85 26.48 -7.67
C LYS A 325 8.84 26.44 -6.13
N ARG A 326 7.68 26.40 -5.45
CA ARG A 326 7.63 26.49 -3.96
C ARG A 326 6.52 25.71 -3.23
N THR A 327 5.86 24.72 -3.85
CA THR A 327 4.68 24.06 -3.24
C THR A 327 4.98 22.72 -2.51
N PRO A 328 4.34 22.43 -1.34
CA PRO A 328 4.45 21.19 -0.56
C PRO A 328 4.06 19.91 -1.31
N LYS A 329 4.59 18.74 -0.87
CA LYS A 329 4.38 17.42 -1.53
C LYS A 329 2.90 17.04 -1.73
N LYS A 330 2.01 17.29 -0.76
CA LYS A 330 0.56 16.98 -0.84
C LYS A 330 -0.18 17.78 -1.92
N GLN A 331 0.23 19.02 -2.19
CA GLN A 331 -0.39 19.84 -3.24
C GLN A 331 0.07 19.44 -4.66
N ARG A 332 1.21 18.74 -4.78
CA ARG A 332 1.73 18.27 -6.08
C ARG A 332 0.93 17.12 -6.66
N SER A 333 0.42 16.20 -5.83
CA SER A 333 -0.43 15.10 -6.31
C SER A 333 -1.78 15.61 -6.79
N LEU A 334 -2.41 16.50 -6.01
CA LEU A 334 -3.69 17.13 -6.36
C LEU A 334 -3.59 17.95 -7.66
N ARG A 335 -2.52 18.75 -7.80
CA ARG A 335 -2.24 19.52 -9.03
C ARG A 335 -2.06 18.62 -10.25
N LYS A 336 -1.39 17.47 -10.11
CA LYS A 336 -1.27 16.48 -11.20
C LYS A 336 -2.62 15.89 -11.58
N ALA A 337 -3.46 15.54 -10.61
CA ALA A 337 -4.80 15.01 -10.88
C ALA A 337 -5.68 16.04 -11.60
N ILE A 338 -5.60 17.32 -11.20
CA ILE A 338 -6.28 18.43 -11.89
C ILE A 338 -5.81 18.54 -13.34
N ILE A 339 -4.49 18.55 -13.58
CA ILE A 339 -3.92 18.65 -14.94
C ILE A 339 -4.35 17.48 -15.80
N ARG A 340 -4.30 16.25 -15.29
CA ARG A 340 -4.76 15.06 -16.03
C ARG A 340 -6.23 15.13 -16.41
N ALA A 341 -7.09 15.54 -15.46
CA ALA A 341 -8.50 15.75 -15.75
C ALA A 341 -8.70 16.83 -16.84
N LEU A 342 -7.94 17.93 -16.77
CA LEU A 342 -7.94 18.96 -17.80
C LEU A 342 -7.35 18.48 -19.14
N GLU A 343 -6.45 17.52 -19.16
CA GLU A 343 -5.93 16.88 -20.36
C GLU A 343 -6.89 15.80 -20.91
N GLY A 344 -7.92 15.45 -20.14
CA GLY A 344 -8.93 14.46 -20.50
C GLY A 344 -8.46 13.02 -20.24
N GLU A 345 -7.34 12.86 -19.53
CA GLU A 345 -6.84 11.55 -19.12
C GLU A 345 -7.73 10.97 -18.01
N VAL A 346 -8.43 9.87 -18.29
CA VAL A 346 -9.20 9.12 -17.28
C VAL A 346 -8.25 8.23 -16.48
N ASP A 347 -8.33 8.29 -15.15
CA ASP A 347 -7.67 7.31 -14.29
C ASP A 347 -8.49 6.00 -14.32
N SER A 348 -8.11 5.06 -15.20
CA SER A 348 -8.85 3.81 -15.38
C SER A 348 -8.93 2.99 -14.09
N GLN A 349 -10.11 2.48 -13.75
CA GLN A 349 -10.32 1.63 -12.58
C GLN A 349 -10.48 0.17 -12.99
N HIS A 350 -9.81 -0.73 -12.29
CA HIS A 350 -9.84 -2.18 -12.55
C HIS A 350 -10.46 -2.92 -11.36
N TYR A 351 -11.45 -3.76 -11.64
CA TYR A 351 -12.15 -4.57 -10.64
C TYR A 351 -12.14 -6.04 -11.05
N GLN A 352 -11.83 -6.92 -10.10
CA GLN A 352 -11.97 -8.36 -10.25
C GLN A 352 -13.19 -8.87 -9.47
N LEU A 353 -14.14 -9.45 -10.20
CA LEU A 353 -15.40 -10.00 -9.68
C LEU A 353 -15.23 -11.41 -9.12
N ALA A 354 -16.17 -11.84 -8.28
CA ALA A 354 -16.18 -13.19 -7.68
C ALA A 354 -16.18 -14.35 -8.69
N ASN A 355 -16.74 -14.18 -9.89
CA ASN A 355 -16.70 -15.18 -10.97
C ASN A 355 -15.37 -15.19 -11.77
N GLY A 356 -14.41 -14.34 -11.40
CA GLY A 356 -13.12 -14.20 -12.07
C GLY A 356 -13.12 -13.24 -13.27
N GLU A 357 -14.26 -12.62 -13.60
CA GLU A 357 -14.31 -11.58 -14.63
C GLU A 357 -13.58 -10.31 -14.19
N GLU A 358 -12.83 -9.71 -15.11
CA GLU A 358 -12.16 -8.43 -14.91
C GLU A 358 -12.96 -7.32 -15.60
N ILE A 359 -13.30 -6.27 -14.86
CA ILE A 359 -13.97 -5.07 -15.37
C ILE A 359 -12.97 -3.91 -15.39
N LEU A 360 -12.89 -3.23 -16.52
CA LEU A 360 -12.14 -2.00 -16.70
C LEU A 360 -13.10 -0.86 -16.97
N PHE A 361 -13.03 0.19 -16.14
CA PHE A 361 -13.73 1.45 -16.39
C PHE A 361 -12.73 2.49 -16.88
N ASP A 362 -12.92 2.98 -18.10
CA ASP A 362 -12.05 3.96 -18.76
C ASP A 362 -12.79 5.23 -19.23
N SER A 363 -14.03 5.43 -18.78
CA SER A 363 -14.87 6.60 -19.05
C SER A 363 -14.98 7.53 -17.82
N TRP A 364 -15.07 8.84 -18.05
CA TRP A 364 -15.41 9.82 -17.00
C TRP A 364 -16.82 9.61 -16.44
N VAL A 365 -17.76 9.17 -17.27
CA VAL A 365 -19.15 8.87 -16.86
C VAL A 365 -19.15 7.80 -15.77
N ASP A 366 -18.48 6.68 -16.03
CA ASP A 366 -18.39 5.57 -15.07
C ASP A 366 -17.55 5.95 -13.86
N THR A 367 -16.43 6.65 -14.06
CA THR A 367 -15.55 7.07 -12.97
C THR A 367 -16.29 7.93 -11.95
N LEU A 368 -17.09 8.90 -12.39
CA LEU A 368 -17.84 9.80 -11.51
C LEU A 368 -19.05 9.13 -10.85
N ARG A 369 -19.72 8.22 -11.57
CA ARG A 369 -20.78 7.38 -10.99
C ARG A 369 -20.24 6.49 -9.88
N ILE A 370 -19.13 5.78 -10.13
CA ILE A 370 -18.48 4.91 -9.15
C ILE A 370 -18.01 5.72 -7.93
N GLN A 371 -17.41 6.90 -8.12
CA GLN A 371 -17.01 7.76 -7.00
C GLN A 371 -18.21 8.11 -6.12
N SER A 372 -19.34 8.50 -6.72
CA SER A 372 -20.56 8.86 -6.00
C SER A 372 -21.17 7.65 -5.28
N PHE A 373 -21.24 6.49 -5.94
CA PHE A 373 -21.81 5.27 -5.33
C PHE A 373 -20.92 4.71 -4.22
N ARG A 374 -19.59 4.86 -4.31
CA ARG A 374 -18.66 4.49 -3.24
C ARG A 374 -18.84 5.34 -1.98
N VAL A 375 -19.20 6.62 -2.13
CA VAL A 375 -19.56 7.49 -0.98
C VAL A 375 -20.78 6.92 -0.24
N ILE A 376 -21.75 6.37 -0.96
CA ILE A 376 -22.99 5.82 -0.38
C ILE A 376 -22.80 4.40 0.19
N PHE A 377 -22.11 3.49 -0.51
CA PHE A 377 -22.00 2.08 -0.11
C PHE A 377 -20.73 1.75 0.68
N GLN A 378 -19.70 2.58 0.61
CA GLN A 378 -18.43 2.40 1.34
C GLN A 378 -17.86 0.97 1.16
N SER A 379 -17.57 0.27 2.25
CA SER A 379 -17.05 -1.10 2.26
C SER A 379 -18.00 -2.13 1.64
N GLY A 380 -19.29 -1.83 1.49
CA GLY A 380 -20.27 -2.67 0.81
C GLY A 380 -20.31 -2.52 -0.70
N TRP A 381 -19.58 -1.54 -1.28
CA TRP A 381 -19.60 -1.23 -2.71
C TRP A 381 -19.36 -2.45 -3.60
N LYS A 382 -18.36 -3.29 -3.31
CA LYS A 382 -18.02 -4.46 -4.14
C LYS A 382 -19.18 -5.45 -4.26
N LYS A 383 -19.87 -5.71 -3.15
CA LYS A 383 -21.04 -6.61 -3.12
C LYS A 383 -22.20 -6.05 -3.94
N HIS A 384 -22.42 -4.74 -3.85
CA HIS A 384 -23.41 -4.04 -4.66
C HIS A 384 -23.01 -4.05 -6.15
N LEU A 385 -21.74 -3.86 -6.49
CA LEU A 385 -21.25 -3.97 -7.87
C LEU A 385 -21.49 -5.37 -8.48
N GLU A 386 -21.40 -6.42 -7.67
CA GLU A 386 -21.64 -7.81 -8.09
C GLU A 386 -23.13 -8.16 -8.18
N SER A 387 -23.93 -7.77 -7.19
CA SER A 387 -25.29 -8.28 -6.99
C SER A 387 -26.40 -7.31 -7.40
N ASN A 388 -26.15 -6.00 -7.39
CA ASN A 388 -27.19 -5.00 -7.58
C ASN A 388 -27.53 -4.82 -9.07
N VAL A 389 -28.77 -5.13 -9.43
CA VAL A 389 -29.27 -5.05 -10.81
C VAL A 389 -29.17 -3.62 -11.36
N PHE A 390 -29.60 -2.63 -10.60
CA PHE A 390 -29.61 -1.23 -11.04
C PHE A 390 -28.19 -0.69 -11.27
N ILE A 391 -27.28 -0.91 -10.33
CA ILE A 391 -25.88 -0.43 -10.46
C ILE A 391 -25.21 -1.06 -11.68
N ARG A 392 -25.42 -2.37 -11.90
CA ARG A 392 -24.87 -3.05 -13.07
C ARG A 392 -25.49 -2.59 -14.37
N GLN A 393 -26.78 -2.26 -14.38
CA GLN A 393 -27.44 -1.65 -15.54
C GLN A 393 -26.87 -0.26 -15.84
N VAL A 394 -26.75 0.60 -14.83
CA VAL A 394 -26.20 1.95 -14.98
C VAL A 394 -24.76 1.93 -15.49
N LEU A 395 -23.96 0.96 -15.04
CA LEU A 395 -22.56 0.78 -15.45
C LEU A 395 -22.39 -0.16 -16.66
N SER A 396 -23.48 -0.58 -17.31
CA SER A 396 -23.47 -1.47 -18.50
C SER A 396 -22.72 -2.80 -18.30
N LEU A 397 -22.81 -3.40 -17.12
CA LEU A 397 -22.09 -4.63 -16.72
C LEU A 397 -22.89 -5.92 -16.91
N GLY A 398 -24.12 -5.83 -17.43
CA GLY A 398 -25.02 -6.98 -17.61
C GLY A 398 -25.65 -7.49 -16.30
N MET A 399 -26.13 -8.74 -16.32
CA MET A 399 -26.86 -9.34 -15.19
C MET A 399 -25.98 -9.48 -13.93
N PRO A 400 -26.59 -9.58 -12.73
CA PRO A 400 -25.88 -9.88 -11.49
C PRO A 400 -25.00 -11.12 -11.59
N VAL A 401 -23.82 -11.05 -10.97
CA VAL A 401 -22.86 -12.14 -10.94
C VAL A 401 -23.43 -13.25 -10.06
N THR A 402 -23.64 -14.43 -10.63
CA THR A 402 -23.95 -15.62 -9.84
C THR A 402 -22.64 -16.18 -9.28
N PRO A 403 -22.54 -16.44 -7.96
CA PRO A 403 -21.36 -17.09 -7.40
C PRO A 403 -21.25 -18.50 -7.99
N VAL A 404 -20.19 -18.73 -8.76
CA VAL A 404 -19.87 -20.06 -9.30
C VAL A 404 -19.40 -20.94 -8.14
N PRO A 405 -19.92 -22.17 -7.96
CA PRO A 405 -19.43 -23.09 -6.95
C PRO A 405 -17.93 -23.32 -7.12
N ASP A 406 -17.16 -23.31 -6.01
CA ASP A 406 -15.70 -23.53 -6.00
C ASP A 406 -15.23 -24.78 -6.77
N SER A 407 -16.13 -25.74 -7.01
CA SER A 407 -15.88 -26.93 -7.82
C SER A 407 -15.68 -26.66 -9.30
N GLU A 408 -16.33 -25.63 -9.87
CA GLU A 408 -16.29 -25.29 -11.30
C GLU A 408 -15.21 -24.25 -11.65
N LEU A 409 -14.72 -23.50 -10.67
CA LEU A 409 -13.57 -22.58 -10.80
C LEU A 409 -12.21 -23.29 -10.73
N ARG A 410 -12.19 -24.63 -10.59
CA ARG A 410 -10.96 -25.43 -10.63
C ARG A 410 -10.46 -25.57 -12.06
N LEU A 411 -9.71 -24.57 -12.52
CA LEU A 411 -8.80 -24.73 -13.66
C LEU A 411 -7.97 -26.00 -13.46
N THR A 412 -7.97 -26.87 -14.46
CA THR A 412 -7.12 -28.07 -14.49
C THR A 412 -5.65 -27.68 -14.35
N ARG A 413 -4.78 -28.61 -13.93
CA ARG A 413 -3.34 -28.34 -13.78
C ARG A 413 -2.71 -27.87 -15.10
N GLU A 414 -3.30 -28.25 -16.22
CA GLU A 414 -2.91 -27.88 -17.59
C GLU A 414 -3.42 -26.48 -17.95
N GLU A 415 -4.67 -26.15 -17.64
CA GLU A 415 -5.22 -24.80 -17.80
C GLU A 415 -4.51 -23.78 -16.89
N LYS A 416 -4.18 -24.14 -15.64
CA LYS A 416 -3.34 -23.32 -14.75
C LYS A 416 -1.94 -23.11 -15.31
N ARG A 417 -1.41 -24.07 -16.09
CA ARG A 417 -0.12 -23.93 -16.80
C ARG A 417 -0.24 -23.01 -18.02
N LEU A 418 -1.37 -23.07 -18.73
CA LEU A 418 -1.66 -22.24 -19.91
C LEU A 418 -1.96 -20.78 -19.52
N TYR A 419 -2.73 -20.56 -18.45
CA TYR A 419 -3.10 -19.26 -17.89
C TYR A 419 -1.99 -18.58 -17.06
N ARG A 420 -0.86 -19.26 -16.78
CA ARG A 420 0.36 -18.60 -16.28
C ARG A 420 1.12 -17.81 -17.37
N SER A 421 0.68 -17.90 -18.64
CA SER A 421 1.36 -17.30 -19.80
C SER A 421 0.71 -16.06 -20.47
N PRO A 422 -0.53 -15.59 -20.19
CA PRO A 422 -1.00 -14.32 -20.75
C PRO A 422 -0.21 -13.13 -20.21
N ASN A 423 0.05 -13.13 -18.89
CA ASN A 423 0.91 -12.14 -18.25
C ASN A 423 2.35 -12.25 -18.75
N SER A 424 2.88 -13.44 -19.06
CA SER A 424 4.21 -13.57 -19.69
C SER A 424 4.27 -12.95 -21.09
N VAL A 425 3.22 -13.11 -21.91
CA VAL A 425 3.15 -12.53 -23.26
C VAL A 425 2.95 -11.02 -23.21
N MET A 426 2.08 -10.52 -22.33
CA MET A 426 1.87 -9.10 -22.07
C MET A 426 3.14 -8.45 -21.49
N GLU A 427 3.81 -9.10 -20.54
CA GLU A 427 5.06 -8.67 -19.93
C GLU A 427 6.22 -8.68 -20.93
N LYS A 428 6.27 -9.69 -21.82
CA LYS A 428 7.24 -9.77 -22.92
C LYS A 428 6.97 -8.70 -23.98
N LYS A 429 5.71 -8.46 -24.38
CA LYS A 429 5.32 -7.35 -25.28
C LYS A 429 5.66 -5.99 -24.65
N ARG A 430 5.36 -5.80 -23.36
CA ARG A 430 5.69 -4.60 -22.57
C ARG A 430 7.20 -4.37 -22.50
N THR A 431 7.96 -5.43 -22.27
CA THR A 431 9.43 -5.39 -22.23
C THR A 431 9.99 -5.00 -23.60
N ILE A 432 9.48 -5.58 -24.69
CA ILE A 432 9.87 -5.23 -26.06
C ILE A 432 9.52 -3.76 -26.40
N GLN A 433 8.33 -3.28 -26.02
CA GLN A 433 7.96 -1.86 -26.20
C GLN A 433 8.85 -0.91 -25.38
N ARG A 434 9.16 -1.25 -24.12
CA ARG A 434 10.07 -0.48 -23.27
C ARG A 434 11.49 -0.45 -23.85
N GLN A 435 11.97 -1.56 -24.39
CA GLN A 435 13.26 -1.61 -25.09
C GLN A 435 13.27 -0.72 -26.34
N LYS A 436 12.20 -0.70 -27.14
CA LYS A 436 12.06 0.20 -28.29
C LYS A 436 12.07 1.68 -27.87
N LYS A 437 11.34 2.07 -26.83
CA LYS A 437 11.33 3.45 -26.29
C LYS A 437 12.69 3.86 -25.70
N ARG A 438 13.39 2.94 -25.00
CA ARG A 438 14.76 3.16 -24.50
C ARG A 438 15.76 3.36 -25.64
N ALA A 439 15.66 2.55 -26.70
CA ALA A 439 16.51 2.68 -27.88
C ALA A 439 16.26 3.97 -28.67
N HIS A 440 15.02 4.50 -28.64
CA HIS A 440 14.69 5.80 -29.23
C HIS A 440 15.35 6.95 -28.46
N ARG A 441 15.30 6.95 -27.13
CA ARG A 441 15.97 7.96 -26.29
C ARG A 441 17.49 7.95 -26.46
N ILE A 442 18.07 6.76 -26.58
CA ILE A 442 19.51 6.60 -26.84
C ILE A 442 19.86 7.18 -28.23
N ARG A 443 19.02 6.93 -29.25
CA ARG A 443 19.21 7.53 -30.59
C ARG A 443 19.13 9.06 -30.57
N GLU A 444 18.18 9.65 -29.85
CA GLU A 444 18.06 11.11 -29.72
C GLU A 444 19.23 11.74 -28.97
N LEU A 445 19.74 11.07 -27.92
CA LEU A 445 20.93 11.50 -27.18
C LEU A 445 22.21 11.43 -28.02
N VAL A 446 22.27 10.51 -29.00
CA VAL A 446 23.39 10.35 -29.93
C VAL A 446 23.30 11.30 -31.12
N SER A 447 22.12 11.84 -31.44
CA SER A 447 21.90 12.81 -32.54
C SER A 447 21.87 14.28 -32.10
N GLY A 448 22.10 14.58 -30.82
CA GLY A 448 22.21 15.96 -30.33
C GLY A 448 23.51 16.64 -30.79
N PRO A 449 23.52 17.96 -31.03
CA PRO A 449 24.68 18.69 -31.56
C PRO A 449 25.70 18.98 -30.44
N PHE A 450 26.27 17.95 -29.84
CA PHE A 450 27.40 18.08 -28.92
C PHE A 450 28.23 16.79 -29.02
N LEU A 451 29.20 16.78 -29.94
CA LEU A 451 30.50 16.11 -29.86
C LEU A 451 31.22 16.29 -31.21
N SER A 452 31.67 17.52 -31.48
CA SER A 452 32.74 17.77 -32.44
C SER A 452 34.08 17.80 -31.70
N THR A 453 34.72 16.65 -31.52
CA THR A 453 36.19 16.56 -31.46
C THR A 453 36.58 15.09 -31.59
N GLY A 454 37.23 14.80 -32.71
CA GLY A 454 37.54 13.44 -33.14
C GLY A 454 38.67 12.80 -32.35
N TYR A 455 38.53 11.49 -32.17
CA TYR A 455 39.54 10.53 -32.60
C TYR A 455 38.81 9.32 -33.23
N TYR A 456 39.03 9.21 -34.55
CA TYR A 456 38.86 8.07 -35.46
C TYR A 456 39.52 6.80 -34.85
N MET A 457 39.10 5.53 -34.99
CA MET A 457 38.70 4.72 -36.17
C MET A 457 38.25 3.32 -35.69
N GLU A 458 37.17 2.73 -36.19
CA GLU A 458 37.10 1.92 -37.43
C GLU A 458 37.51 0.44 -37.23
N SER A 459 36.50 -0.41 -37.08
CA SER A 459 36.42 -1.87 -37.38
C SER A 459 35.18 -2.37 -36.61
N CYS A 460 34.15 -3.01 -37.16
CA CYS A 460 34.11 -3.99 -38.23
C CYS A 460 32.87 -3.74 -39.11
N LYS A 461 33.09 -3.51 -40.41
CA LYS A 461 32.11 -3.87 -41.44
C LYS A 461 32.53 -5.24 -41.95
N GLU A 462 31.84 -6.30 -41.54
CA GLU A 462 31.79 -7.51 -42.33
C GLU A 462 30.35 -7.97 -42.48
N ASN A 463 30.00 -8.18 -43.74
CA ASN A 463 28.73 -8.65 -44.25
C ASN A 463 28.36 -10.01 -43.67
N VAL A 464 27.09 -10.18 -43.27
CA VAL A 464 26.43 -11.49 -43.32
C VAL A 464 25.13 -11.32 -44.09
N PRO A 465 24.92 -12.03 -45.21
CA PRO A 465 23.67 -11.98 -45.95
C PRO A 465 22.60 -12.80 -45.25
N VAL A 466 21.37 -12.29 -45.32
CA VAL A 466 20.14 -12.97 -44.94
C VAL A 466 19.86 -14.06 -45.98
N SER A 467 19.69 -15.31 -45.53
CA SER A 467 18.91 -16.30 -46.27
C SER A 467 18.22 -17.25 -45.31
N GLU A 468 16.89 -17.28 -45.43
CA GLU A 468 15.99 -18.30 -44.90
C GLU A 468 16.29 -19.66 -45.52
N ASN A 469 16.31 -20.73 -44.71
CA ASN A 469 15.49 -21.93 -44.89
C ASN A 469 15.82 -23.00 -43.84
N LEU A 470 14.85 -23.18 -42.94
CA LEU A 470 14.27 -24.44 -42.44
C LEU A 470 14.92 -25.79 -42.87
N VAL A 471 15.05 -26.67 -41.85
CA VAL A 471 14.73 -28.14 -41.84
C VAL A 471 15.88 -29.17 -41.76
N LEU A 472 15.88 -29.86 -40.61
CA LEU A 472 16.22 -31.27 -40.29
C LEU A 472 17.67 -31.78 -40.10
N ARG A 473 17.82 -32.50 -38.97
CA ARG A 473 18.63 -33.73 -38.72
C ARG A 473 20.16 -33.57 -38.74
N GLU A 474 20.98 -34.35 -38.05
CA GLU A 474 20.92 -35.37 -36.99
C GLU A 474 22.39 -35.51 -36.49
N ARG A 475 22.58 -36.33 -35.45
CA ARG A 475 23.83 -36.66 -34.74
C ARG A 475 25.02 -37.09 -35.62
N ASN A 476 26.23 -36.85 -35.09
CA ASN A 476 27.37 -37.77 -34.86
C ASN A 476 28.67 -36.93 -34.85
N ARG A 477 29.43 -36.77 -33.76
CA ARG A 477 30.38 -37.68 -33.08
C ARG A 477 31.46 -38.29 -34.00
N GLU A 478 32.69 -38.25 -33.48
CA GLU A 478 33.96 -38.86 -33.99
C GLU A 478 34.69 -37.99 -35.05
N ASP A 479 36.01 -37.80 -35.05
CA ASP A 479 37.06 -38.29 -34.19
C ASP A 479 38.38 -37.54 -34.48
N SER A 480 39.27 -37.55 -33.48
CA SER A 480 40.73 -37.74 -33.61
C SER A 480 41.69 -36.63 -34.09
N LYS A 481 42.66 -36.34 -33.18
CA LYS A 481 44.14 -36.39 -33.29
C LYS A 481 44.80 -35.60 -34.44
N GLY A 482 45.86 -34.80 -34.27
CA GLY A 482 46.85 -34.64 -33.22
C GLY A 482 48.18 -34.14 -33.85
N ILE A 483 49.18 -33.84 -33.01
CA ILE A 483 50.64 -33.74 -33.30
C ILE A 483 51.06 -32.41 -33.97
N ALA A 484 51.67 -31.42 -33.29
CA ALA A 484 52.96 -31.32 -32.58
C ALA A 484 54.20 -31.02 -33.47
N LYS A 485 54.87 -29.89 -33.15
CA LYS A 485 56.33 -29.57 -33.10
C LYS A 485 56.55 -28.11 -33.56
N LYS A 486 57.01 -27.23 -32.67
CA LYS A 486 58.42 -26.90 -32.34
C LYS A 486 59.19 -26.34 -33.54
N ASP A 487 59.63 -25.08 -33.47
CA ASP A 487 61.05 -24.77 -33.33
C ASP A 487 61.30 -23.29 -32.96
N SER A 488 62.38 -23.15 -32.20
CA SER A 488 63.03 -21.97 -31.63
C SER A 488 63.75 -21.08 -32.66
N VAL A 489 64.11 -19.84 -32.28
CA VAL A 489 65.52 -19.36 -32.13
C VAL A 489 65.55 -17.84 -31.85
N ASP A 490 66.46 -17.50 -30.93
CA ASP A 490 66.92 -16.20 -30.43
C ASP A 490 67.18 -15.07 -31.45
N LYS A 491 67.14 -13.83 -30.95
CA LYS A 491 68.29 -12.88 -31.02
C LYS A 491 68.18 -11.71 -30.04
N GLN A 492 69.32 -11.43 -29.42
CA GLN A 492 69.65 -10.43 -28.40
C GLN A 492 69.95 -9.02 -28.98
N GLU A 493 70.24 -8.11 -28.04
CA GLU A 493 71.04 -6.85 -28.11
C GLU A 493 70.27 -5.56 -28.42
N ASP A 494 70.58 -4.39 -27.84
CA ASP A 494 71.21 -4.02 -26.56
C ASP A 494 71.10 -2.47 -26.44
N THR A 495 70.99 -1.97 -25.21
CA THR A 495 71.45 -0.64 -24.70
C THR A 495 70.96 0.68 -25.32
N TYR A 496 70.54 1.63 -24.46
CA TYR A 496 71.22 2.92 -24.23
C TYR A 496 70.72 3.55 -22.90
N ALA A 497 71.67 3.86 -22.02
CA ALA A 497 71.46 4.55 -20.76
C ALA A 497 71.65 6.08 -20.93
N TYR A 498 70.90 6.89 -20.18
CA TYR A 498 71.34 8.24 -19.80
C TYR A 498 70.92 8.56 -18.36
N THR A 499 71.93 8.83 -17.55
CA THR A 499 71.87 9.19 -16.13
C THR A 499 71.56 10.68 -15.93
N GLY A 500 70.67 10.99 -14.98
CA GLY A 500 70.53 12.32 -14.39
C GLY A 500 70.14 12.19 -12.92
N ARG A 501 71.06 12.53 -12.01
CA ARG A 501 70.98 12.36 -10.56
C ARG A 501 70.58 13.70 -9.90
N LYS A 502 69.56 13.71 -9.04
CA LYS A 502 69.45 14.62 -7.87
C LYS A 502 68.38 14.07 -6.90
N VAL A 503 68.80 13.37 -5.85
CA VAL A 503 68.95 13.83 -4.44
C VAL A 503 67.66 13.58 -3.63
N GLU A 504 67.89 12.88 -2.52
CA GLU A 504 67.01 12.18 -1.59
C GLU A 504 65.98 13.04 -0.84
N SER A 505 64.78 12.47 -0.66
CA SER A 505 64.18 12.28 0.67
C SER A 505 63.21 11.08 0.61
N LYS A 506 63.68 9.90 1.05
CA LYS A 506 62.81 8.73 1.28
C LYS A 506 62.36 8.73 2.73
N ASP A 507 61.21 9.35 2.99
CA ASP A 507 60.37 8.92 4.11
C ASP A 507 59.75 7.57 3.71
N GLN A 508 60.21 6.50 4.35
CA GLN A 508 59.52 5.23 4.34
C GLN A 508 58.31 5.33 5.26
N HIS A 509 57.19 5.79 4.71
CA HIS A 509 55.88 5.39 5.24
C HIS A 509 55.48 4.09 4.56
N GLN A 510 55.56 3.00 5.32
CA GLN A 510 54.76 1.80 5.09
C GLN A 510 53.29 2.24 5.11
N THR A 511 52.69 2.37 3.93
CA THR A 511 51.25 2.53 3.78
C THR A 511 50.59 1.24 4.22
N ALA A 512 49.90 1.28 5.36
CA ALA A 512 48.97 0.27 5.81
C ALA A 512 47.94 -0.02 4.71
N SER A 513 47.64 -1.30 4.49
CA SER A 513 46.70 -1.76 3.47
C SER A 513 45.32 -1.14 3.69
N GLU A 514 44.79 -0.46 2.69
CA GLU A 514 43.37 -0.06 2.65
C GLU A 514 42.48 -1.30 2.84
N THR A 515 41.58 -1.22 3.82
CA THR A 515 40.53 -2.20 4.15
C THR A 515 39.67 -2.51 2.93
N GLN A 516 40.04 -3.53 2.15
CA GLN A 516 39.32 -3.94 0.95
C GLN A 516 38.20 -4.93 1.30
N VAL A 517 36.96 -4.51 1.03
CA VAL A 517 35.83 -5.44 0.90
C VAL A 517 36.21 -6.47 -0.18
N PRO A 518 36.08 -7.78 0.08
CA PRO A 518 36.46 -8.80 -0.91
C PRO A 518 35.75 -8.59 -2.25
N SER A 519 36.48 -8.73 -3.36
CA SER A 519 35.99 -8.45 -4.71
C SER A 519 34.70 -9.23 -5.06
N MET A 520 34.48 -10.40 -4.45
CA MET A 520 33.24 -11.18 -4.63
C MET A 520 31.96 -10.43 -4.24
N PHE A 521 32.05 -9.46 -3.32
CA PHE A 521 30.95 -8.61 -2.88
C PHE A 521 30.89 -7.29 -3.65
N CYS A 522 31.89 -6.99 -4.48
CA CYS A 522 31.93 -5.81 -5.35
C CYS A 522 31.27 -6.12 -6.70
N SER A 523 30.73 -5.09 -7.37
CA SER A 523 30.15 -5.28 -8.71
C SER A 523 31.22 -5.13 -9.78
N ASP A 524 31.61 -6.24 -10.43
CA ASP A 524 32.68 -6.25 -11.45
C ASP A 524 32.31 -5.60 -12.80
N SER A 525 31.06 -5.18 -13.04
CA SER A 525 30.68 -4.63 -14.35
C SER A 525 29.56 -3.59 -14.32
N SER A 526 29.74 -2.55 -15.15
CA SER A 526 28.70 -1.55 -15.51
C SER A 526 27.47 -2.14 -16.20
N GLN A 527 27.46 -3.45 -16.45
CA GLN A 527 26.40 -4.18 -17.13
C GLN A 527 25.40 -4.86 -16.17
N ARG A 528 25.66 -4.90 -14.85
CA ARG A 528 24.81 -5.62 -13.89
C ARG A 528 23.77 -4.74 -13.18
N TYR A 529 23.12 -3.83 -13.90
CA TYR A 529 21.89 -3.18 -13.43
C TYR A 529 20.66 -4.10 -13.55
N THR A 530 20.79 -5.22 -14.25
CA THR A 530 19.74 -6.24 -14.35
C THR A 530 19.92 -7.30 -13.26
N LEU A 531 18.88 -7.53 -12.47
CA LEU A 531 18.88 -8.49 -11.36
C LEU A 531 19.06 -9.94 -11.85
N PHE A 532 18.47 -10.28 -12.99
CA PHE A 532 18.57 -11.63 -13.57
C PHE A 532 19.70 -11.72 -14.60
N PRO A 533 20.35 -12.90 -14.75
CA PRO A 533 20.14 -14.12 -13.95
C PRO A 533 20.74 -14.03 -12.54
N ILE A 534 20.10 -14.71 -11.57
CA ILE A 534 20.58 -14.80 -10.18
C ILE A 534 21.92 -15.55 -10.16
N ARG A 535 22.95 -14.95 -9.55
CA ARG A 535 24.29 -15.52 -9.42
C ARG A 535 24.57 -16.09 -8.04
N TYR A 536 23.87 -15.59 -7.01
CA TYR A 536 24.00 -16.06 -5.63
C TYR A 536 22.66 -16.63 -5.13
N PRO A 537 22.33 -17.90 -5.46
CA PRO A 537 21.05 -18.51 -5.10
C PRO A 537 20.79 -18.55 -3.58
N GLU A 538 21.82 -18.82 -2.76
CA GLU A 538 21.65 -18.88 -1.30
C GLU A 538 21.29 -17.52 -0.69
N ILE A 539 21.94 -16.44 -1.16
CA ILE A 539 21.61 -15.06 -0.77
C ILE A 539 20.18 -14.72 -1.22
N TRP A 540 19.83 -15.09 -2.46
CA TRP A 540 18.50 -14.85 -2.99
C TRP A 540 17.41 -15.62 -2.24
N LYS A 541 17.70 -16.85 -1.82
CA LYS A 541 16.81 -17.68 -0.99
C LYS A 541 16.56 -17.04 0.36
N MET A 542 17.61 -16.52 1.02
CA MET A 542 17.46 -15.75 2.26
C MET A 542 16.59 -14.50 2.06
N TYR A 543 16.79 -13.76 0.95
CA TYR A 543 15.94 -12.62 0.62
C TYR A 543 14.48 -13.02 0.42
N LYS A 544 14.21 -14.10 -0.32
CA LYS A 544 12.84 -14.59 -0.52
C LYS A 544 12.20 -15.12 0.76
N LYS A 545 12.97 -15.74 1.65
CA LYS A 545 12.52 -16.15 2.98
C LYS A 545 12.11 -14.92 3.82
N HIS A 546 12.92 -13.87 3.77
CA HIS A 546 12.63 -12.62 4.48
C HIS A 546 11.43 -11.88 3.88
N GLU A 547 11.37 -11.72 2.56
CA GLU A 547 10.25 -11.09 1.83
C GLU A 547 8.91 -11.78 2.11
N ALA A 548 8.92 -13.12 2.21
CA ALA A 548 7.71 -13.89 2.50
C ALA A 548 7.17 -13.66 3.92
N SER A 549 8.00 -13.14 4.83
CA SER A 549 7.70 -12.93 6.24
C SER A 549 7.23 -11.51 6.57
N PHE A 550 6.99 -10.67 5.54
CA PHE A 550 6.53 -9.28 5.69
C PHE A 550 5.31 -9.13 6.61
N TRP A 551 5.34 -8.15 7.50
CA TRP A 551 4.25 -7.73 8.38
C TRP A 551 4.27 -6.20 8.57
N THR A 552 3.18 -5.61 9.05
CA THR A 552 3.11 -4.17 9.41
C THR A 552 2.68 -3.95 10.86
N ALA A 553 2.96 -2.76 11.41
CA ALA A 553 2.63 -2.40 12.79
C ALA A 553 1.11 -2.47 13.06
N GLU A 554 0.27 -2.21 12.07
CA GLU A 554 -1.20 -2.29 12.18
C GLU A 554 -1.73 -3.72 12.35
N GLU A 555 -0.91 -4.74 12.11
CA GLU A 555 -1.29 -6.14 12.35
C GLU A 555 -1.23 -6.51 13.84
N ILE A 556 -0.64 -5.65 14.68
CA ILE A 556 -0.50 -5.87 16.13
C ILE A 556 -1.73 -5.32 16.87
N ASP A 557 -2.51 -6.20 17.47
CA ASP A 557 -3.64 -5.82 18.32
C ASP A 557 -3.18 -5.52 19.76
N LEU A 558 -3.25 -4.24 20.15
CA LEU A 558 -2.88 -3.74 21.47
C LEU A 558 -4.09 -3.57 22.42
N SER A 559 -5.30 -3.96 22.01
CA SER A 559 -6.53 -3.70 22.76
C SER A 559 -6.54 -4.33 24.15
N GLY A 560 -6.02 -5.55 24.28
CA GLY A 560 -5.92 -6.29 25.56
C GLY A 560 -4.75 -5.85 26.45
N ASP A 561 -3.71 -5.23 25.87
CA ASP A 561 -2.44 -5.01 26.56
C ASP A 561 -2.54 -3.96 27.66
N LEU A 562 -3.34 -2.91 27.47
CA LEU A 562 -3.47 -1.84 28.48
C LEU A 562 -4.07 -2.34 29.79
N GLU A 563 -4.96 -3.33 29.74
CA GLU A 563 -5.53 -3.93 30.94
C GLU A 563 -4.54 -4.85 31.63
N ASP A 564 -3.72 -5.59 30.88
CA ASP A 564 -2.66 -6.42 31.44
C ASP A 564 -1.50 -5.58 32.01
N TRP A 565 -1.15 -4.48 31.38
CA TRP A 565 -0.12 -3.54 31.84
C TRP A 565 -0.40 -3.01 33.26
N LYS A 566 -1.67 -2.77 33.58
CA LYS A 566 -2.11 -2.35 34.91
C LYS A 566 -1.96 -3.46 35.96
N LYS A 567 -2.05 -4.74 35.56
CA LYS A 567 -1.91 -5.92 36.44
C LYS A 567 -0.45 -6.26 36.75
N LEU A 568 0.49 -5.80 35.93
CA LEU A 568 1.92 -6.02 36.15
C LEU A 568 2.39 -5.37 37.47
N THR A 569 3.45 -5.89 38.06
CA THR A 569 4.10 -5.26 39.23
C THR A 569 4.86 -4.00 38.80
N ALA A 570 5.26 -3.18 39.77
CA ALA A 570 6.08 -2.01 39.47
C ALA A 570 7.42 -2.40 38.83
N ASP A 571 8.03 -3.49 39.30
CA ASP A 571 9.29 -4.01 38.78
C ASP A 571 9.15 -4.58 37.36
N GLU A 572 8.05 -5.29 37.09
CA GLU A 572 7.74 -5.80 35.74
C GLU A 572 7.52 -4.66 34.74
N ARG A 573 6.75 -3.63 35.13
CA ARG A 573 6.60 -2.43 34.29
C ARG A 573 7.91 -1.69 34.09
N HIS A 574 8.70 -1.53 35.16
CA HIS A 574 10.00 -0.87 35.08
C HIS A 574 10.90 -1.59 34.07
N PHE A 575 11.00 -2.90 34.18
CA PHE A 575 11.81 -3.73 33.30
C PHE A 575 11.35 -3.64 31.83
N ILE A 576 10.06 -3.84 31.55
CA ILE A 576 9.53 -3.76 30.17
C ILE A 576 9.70 -2.35 29.58
N SER A 577 9.50 -1.29 30.37
CA SER A 577 9.75 0.08 29.91
C SER A 577 11.22 0.30 29.51
N HIS A 578 12.18 -0.27 30.24
CA HIS A 578 13.61 -0.14 29.91
C HIS A 578 13.98 -0.95 28.67
N VAL A 579 13.41 -2.15 28.51
CA VAL A 579 13.55 -2.96 27.30
C VAL A 579 13.03 -2.22 26.06
N LEU A 580 11.83 -1.66 26.13
CA LEU A 580 11.24 -0.90 25.02
C LEU A 580 12.05 0.37 24.70
N ALA A 581 12.54 1.07 25.73
CA ALA A 581 13.36 2.26 25.56
C ALA A 581 14.70 1.96 24.86
N PHE A 582 15.34 0.85 25.20
CA PHE A 582 16.54 0.38 24.50
C PHE A 582 16.23 0.15 23.02
N PHE A 583 15.19 -0.63 22.72
CA PHE A 583 14.82 -0.99 21.35
C PHE A 583 14.48 0.21 20.46
N ALA A 584 13.68 1.15 20.97
CA ALA A 584 13.34 2.36 20.22
C ALA A 584 14.56 3.19 19.81
N SER A 585 15.66 3.09 20.56
CA SER A 585 16.92 3.79 20.26
C SER A 585 17.92 2.95 19.44
N SER A 586 17.92 1.62 19.59
CA SER A 586 18.89 0.73 18.92
C SER A 586 18.64 0.58 17.43
N ASP A 587 17.38 0.51 17.00
CA ASP A 587 17.03 0.24 15.60
C ASP A 587 17.50 1.38 14.69
N GLY A 588 17.52 2.61 15.20
CA GLY A 588 18.10 3.76 14.50
C GLY A 588 19.61 3.62 14.24
N ILE A 589 20.35 3.03 15.18
CA ILE A 589 21.81 2.78 15.04
C ILE A 589 22.04 1.67 13.99
N VAL A 590 21.24 0.61 14.02
CA VAL A 590 21.28 -0.49 13.06
C VAL A 590 20.99 0.01 11.64
N LEU A 591 19.96 0.84 11.49
CA LEU A 591 19.56 1.42 10.21
C LEU A 591 20.66 2.28 9.58
N GLU A 592 21.33 3.11 10.39
CA GLU A 592 22.45 3.94 9.91
C GLU A 592 23.62 3.07 9.43
N ASN A 593 23.96 2.03 10.19
CA ASN A 593 25.03 1.09 9.82
C ASN A 593 24.72 0.34 8.51
N LEU A 594 23.47 -0.13 8.34
CA LEU A 594 23.02 -0.80 7.14
C LEU A 594 23.06 0.11 5.91
N ALA A 595 22.57 1.34 6.05
CA ALA A 595 22.44 2.29 4.94
C ALA A 595 23.80 2.88 4.53
N GLU A 596 24.60 3.35 5.48
CA GLU A 596 25.84 4.07 5.18
C GLU A 596 27.03 3.14 4.87
N ARG A 597 27.07 1.97 5.53
CA ARG A 597 28.20 1.03 5.42
C ARG A 597 27.83 -0.19 4.61
N PHE A 598 27.00 -1.09 5.12
CA PHE A 598 26.82 -2.41 4.51
C PHE A 598 26.23 -2.37 3.09
N CYS A 599 25.25 -1.49 2.83
CA CYS A 599 24.71 -1.28 1.48
C CYS A 599 25.70 -0.69 0.48
N ARG A 600 26.70 0.05 0.98
CA ARG A 600 27.76 0.64 0.16
C ARG A 600 28.87 -0.37 -0.13
N ASP A 601 29.25 -1.12 0.89
CA ASP A 601 30.31 -2.12 0.86
C ASP A 601 29.91 -3.34 0.01
N VAL A 602 28.68 -3.85 0.21
CA VAL A 602 28.16 -5.02 -0.52
C VAL A 602 27.37 -4.56 -1.74
N GLN A 603 27.98 -4.69 -2.91
CA GLN A 603 27.45 -4.19 -4.18
C GLN A 603 26.70 -5.25 -5.00
N ILE A 604 26.72 -6.52 -4.59
CA ILE A 604 25.99 -7.58 -5.28
C ILE A 604 24.46 -7.36 -5.19
N PRO A 605 23.72 -7.41 -6.32
CA PRO A 605 22.29 -7.08 -6.33
C PRO A 605 21.44 -7.92 -5.38
N GLU A 606 21.71 -9.23 -5.25
CA GLU A 606 20.94 -10.13 -4.40
C GLU A 606 21.03 -9.76 -2.92
N ALA A 607 22.22 -9.40 -2.43
CA ALA A 607 22.39 -8.97 -1.04
C ALA A 607 21.79 -7.57 -0.80
N ARG A 608 21.86 -6.68 -1.80
CA ARG A 608 21.20 -5.37 -1.72
C ARG A 608 19.68 -5.49 -1.69
N CYS A 609 19.10 -6.51 -2.31
CA CYS A 609 17.68 -6.83 -2.13
C CYS A 609 17.38 -7.27 -0.69
N PHE A 610 18.22 -8.11 -0.09
CA PHE A 610 18.09 -8.48 1.32
C PHE A 610 18.18 -7.26 2.23
N TYR A 611 19.27 -6.49 2.14
CA TYR A 611 19.47 -5.30 2.97
C TYR A 611 18.40 -4.22 2.75
N GLY A 612 17.93 -4.03 1.52
CA GLY A 612 16.84 -3.10 1.25
C GLY A 612 15.54 -3.50 1.93
N PHE A 613 15.27 -4.80 2.04
CA PHE A 613 14.11 -5.31 2.76
C PHE A 613 14.33 -5.28 4.28
N GLN A 614 15.54 -5.61 4.75
CA GLN A 614 15.92 -5.44 6.15
C GLN A 614 15.73 -4.01 6.62
N ILE A 615 16.26 -3.01 5.90
CA ILE A 615 16.02 -1.59 6.22
C ILE A 615 14.52 -1.25 6.29
N ALA A 616 13.70 -1.83 5.40
CA ALA A 616 12.26 -1.61 5.45
C ALA A 616 11.63 -2.21 6.73
N MET A 617 12.02 -3.42 7.12
CA MET A 617 11.55 -4.07 8.34
C MET A 617 12.05 -3.39 9.61
N GLU A 618 13.31 -2.94 9.66
CA GLU A 618 13.84 -2.14 10.79
C GLU A 618 13.04 -0.85 11.02
N ASN A 619 12.55 -0.20 9.96
CA ASN A 619 11.66 0.96 10.12
C ASN A 619 10.32 0.57 10.76
N ILE A 620 9.78 -0.61 10.41
CA ILE A 620 8.55 -1.15 11.01
C ILE A 620 8.79 -1.58 12.46
N HIS A 621 9.97 -2.12 12.78
CA HIS A 621 10.39 -2.41 14.16
C HIS A 621 10.41 -1.13 15.00
N SER A 622 11.08 -0.08 14.50
CA SER A 622 11.17 1.22 15.16
C SER A 622 9.79 1.88 15.39
N GLU A 623 8.90 1.81 14.39
CA GLU A 623 7.50 2.25 14.52
C GLU A 623 6.76 1.45 15.60
N THR A 624 6.90 0.13 15.58
CA THR A 624 6.27 -0.78 16.54
C THR A 624 6.71 -0.47 17.96
N TYR A 625 8.00 -0.33 18.23
CA TYR A 625 8.49 0.03 19.57
C TYR A 625 8.01 1.40 20.02
N SER A 626 7.99 2.38 19.11
CA SER A 626 7.45 3.71 19.40
C SER A 626 5.96 3.66 19.76
N LEU A 627 5.17 2.86 19.04
CA LEU A 627 3.75 2.65 19.32
C LEU A 627 3.52 1.95 20.68
N LEU A 628 4.33 0.95 21.01
CA LEU A 628 4.28 0.24 22.30
C LEU A 628 4.59 1.20 23.46
N ILE A 629 5.64 2.01 23.34
CA ILE A 629 5.98 3.06 24.32
C ILE A 629 4.83 4.06 24.45
N ASP A 630 4.30 4.54 23.32
CA ASP A 630 3.23 5.54 23.32
C ASP A 630 1.97 5.03 24.02
N THR A 631 1.65 3.75 23.79
CA THR A 631 0.48 3.06 24.36
C THR A 631 0.64 2.83 25.87
N TYR A 632 1.75 2.25 26.32
CA TYR A 632 1.90 1.80 27.70
C TYR A 632 2.28 2.92 28.68
N ILE A 633 3.09 3.89 28.22
CA ILE A 633 3.66 4.94 29.07
C ILE A 633 2.88 6.23 28.81
N ARG A 634 1.93 6.54 29.69
CA ARG A 634 1.08 7.75 29.55
C ARG A 634 1.71 9.03 30.11
N ASP A 635 2.64 8.90 31.05
CA ASP A 635 3.33 10.07 31.61
C ASP A 635 4.33 10.63 30.59
N ALA A 636 4.13 11.89 30.23
CA ALA A 636 4.97 12.59 29.27
C ALA A 636 6.42 12.76 29.76
N GLN A 637 6.64 12.91 31.08
CA GLN A 637 7.99 13.06 31.63
C GLN A 637 8.75 11.72 31.58
N GLU A 638 8.11 10.64 32.01
CA GLU A 638 8.70 9.30 31.92
C GLU A 638 8.92 8.88 30.46
N LYS A 639 7.96 9.18 29.57
CA LYS A 639 8.11 8.95 28.12
C LYS A 639 9.32 9.69 27.56
N ALA A 640 9.49 10.97 27.89
CA ALA A 640 10.67 11.74 27.46
C ALA A 640 11.98 11.16 28.03
N ARG A 641 11.99 10.75 29.30
CA ARG A 641 13.15 10.09 29.92
C ARG A 641 13.54 8.79 29.20
N LEU A 642 12.54 8.00 28.77
CA LEU A 642 12.75 6.74 28.07
C LEU A 642 13.18 6.94 26.61
N PHE A 643 12.69 7.97 25.91
CA PHE A 643 13.23 8.32 24.59
C PHE A 643 14.65 8.89 24.65
N GLU A 644 15.04 9.51 25.76
CA GLU A 644 16.42 9.97 26.04
C GLU A 644 17.27 8.90 26.77
N ALA A 645 16.86 7.62 26.71
CA ALA A 645 17.48 6.54 27.46
C ALA A 645 18.97 6.34 27.16
N MET A 646 19.42 6.55 25.92
CA MET A 646 20.84 6.42 25.56
C MET A 646 21.75 7.40 26.31
N GLU A 647 21.24 8.56 26.73
CA GLU A 647 22.02 9.57 27.46
C GLU A 647 21.87 9.43 28.98
N ARG A 648 20.75 8.84 29.44
CA ARG A 648 20.37 8.83 30.86
C ARG A 648 20.54 7.48 31.55
N ILE A 649 20.70 6.38 30.80
CA ILE A 649 20.78 5.02 31.35
C ILE A 649 22.14 4.41 30.98
N PRO A 650 23.08 4.25 31.95
CA PRO A 650 24.47 3.87 31.68
C PRO A 650 24.65 2.56 30.89
N CYS A 651 23.89 1.50 31.20
CA CYS A 651 24.00 0.24 30.47
C CYS A 651 23.52 0.34 29.01
N ILE A 652 22.48 1.16 28.74
CA ILE A 652 22.02 1.47 27.37
C ILE A 652 23.08 2.30 26.64
N GLU A 653 23.64 3.33 27.29
CA GLU A 653 24.71 4.16 26.74
C GLU A 653 25.94 3.32 26.35
N LYS A 654 26.36 2.39 27.22
CA LYS A 654 27.52 1.52 26.98
C LYS A 654 27.30 0.62 25.76
N LYS A 655 26.10 0.06 25.63
CA LYS A 655 25.71 -0.81 24.51
C LYS A 655 25.61 -0.04 23.20
N ALA A 656 25.01 1.15 23.23
CA ALA A 656 24.95 2.07 22.09
C ALA A 656 26.37 2.49 21.63
N LYS A 657 27.25 2.88 22.57
CA LYS A 657 28.65 3.20 22.28
C LYS A 657 29.40 2.02 21.67
N TRP A 658 29.16 0.80 22.17
CA TRP A 658 29.76 -0.40 21.59
C TRP A 658 29.33 -0.60 20.14
N ALA A 659 28.04 -0.43 19.82
CA ALA A 659 27.55 -0.56 18.44
C ALA A 659 28.10 0.55 17.52
N LEU A 660 28.02 1.81 17.95
CA LEU A 660 28.51 2.98 17.21
C LEU A 660 30.00 2.89 16.87
N ARG A 661 30.81 2.29 17.76
CA ARG A 661 32.25 2.11 17.52
C ARG A 661 32.53 1.39 16.20
N TRP A 662 31.67 0.47 15.78
CA TRP A 662 31.86 -0.33 14.57
C TRP A 662 31.42 0.40 13.30
N ILE A 663 30.47 1.34 13.40
CA ILE A 663 29.98 2.14 12.29
C ILE A 663 31.07 3.10 11.78
N GLU A 664 31.76 3.79 12.69
CA GLU A 664 32.79 4.77 12.34
C GLU A 664 34.20 4.15 12.24
N SER A 665 34.36 2.89 12.66
CA SER A 665 35.68 2.23 12.68
C SER A 665 36.36 2.09 11.32
N SER A 666 37.69 1.99 11.38
CA SER A 666 38.55 1.48 10.30
C SER A 666 38.71 -0.05 10.35
N ALA A 667 37.84 -0.77 11.09
CA ALA A 667 37.92 -2.21 11.22
C ALA A 667 37.62 -2.90 9.87
N SER A 668 38.16 -4.10 9.70
CA SER A 668 37.95 -4.89 8.48
C SER A 668 36.46 -5.20 8.28
N PHE A 669 36.07 -5.46 7.02
CA PHE A 669 34.69 -5.85 6.71
C PHE A 669 34.27 -7.10 7.50
N ALA A 670 35.18 -8.06 7.68
CA ALA A 670 34.92 -9.28 8.45
C ALA A 670 34.65 -8.98 9.93
N GLU A 671 35.45 -8.12 10.57
CA GLU A 671 35.24 -7.72 11.98
C GLU A 671 33.90 -6.99 12.15
N ARG A 672 33.59 -6.06 11.23
CA ARG A 672 32.32 -5.33 11.26
C ARG A 672 31.13 -6.27 11.04
N LEU A 673 31.25 -7.26 10.16
CA LEU A 673 30.18 -8.22 9.90
C LEU A 673 29.91 -9.13 11.11
N VAL A 674 30.96 -9.56 11.83
CA VAL A 674 30.79 -10.31 13.09
C VAL A 674 30.20 -9.42 14.18
N ALA A 675 30.67 -8.18 14.32
CA ALA A 675 30.11 -7.23 15.27
C ALA A 675 28.63 -6.97 14.97
N PHE A 676 28.26 -6.85 13.69
CA PHE A 676 26.88 -6.72 13.25
C PHE A 676 26.04 -7.96 13.60
N ALA A 677 26.54 -9.16 13.33
CA ALA A 677 25.87 -10.40 13.73
C ALA A 677 25.66 -10.49 15.26
N ALA A 678 26.59 -9.94 16.05
CA ALA A 678 26.46 -9.87 17.50
C ALA A 678 25.42 -8.82 17.95
N VAL A 679 25.25 -7.71 17.22
CA VAL A 679 24.13 -6.78 17.46
C VAL A 679 22.81 -7.53 17.23
N GLU A 680 22.57 -8.08 16.04
CA GLU A 680 21.28 -8.74 15.73
C GLU A 680 21.03 -9.99 16.60
N GLY A 681 22.09 -10.77 16.89
CA GLY A 681 21.96 -12.07 17.54
C GLY A 681 22.09 -12.08 19.07
N ILE A 682 22.92 -11.21 19.65
CA ILE A 682 23.22 -11.22 21.10
C ILE A 682 22.53 -10.03 21.80
N PHE A 683 22.65 -8.82 21.26
CA PHE A 683 22.12 -7.61 21.93
C PHE A 683 20.61 -7.58 22.07
N PHE A 684 19.86 -8.34 21.30
CA PHE A 684 18.40 -8.42 21.48
C PHE A 684 17.95 -9.65 22.29
N SER A 685 18.86 -10.60 22.52
CA SER A 685 18.51 -11.94 23.03
C SER A 685 17.92 -11.93 24.44
N GLY A 686 18.48 -11.15 25.36
CA GLY A 686 17.99 -11.08 26.73
C GLY A 686 16.61 -10.44 26.81
N SER A 687 16.43 -9.34 26.09
CA SER A 687 15.15 -8.65 25.97
C SER A 687 14.05 -9.54 25.36
N PHE A 688 14.33 -10.24 24.25
CA PHE A 688 13.35 -11.14 23.62
C PHE A 688 12.91 -12.26 24.55
N CYS A 689 13.87 -12.92 25.21
CA CYS A 689 13.59 -13.96 26.20
C CYS A 689 12.67 -13.43 27.29
N SER A 690 12.93 -12.23 27.77
CA SER A 690 12.17 -11.64 28.86
C SER A 690 10.71 -11.29 28.51
N ILE A 691 10.44 -10.90 27.26
CA ILE A 691 9.06 -10.68 26.78
C ILE A 691 8.36 -12.03 26.54
N PHE A 692 9.06 -13.05 26.04
CA PHE A 692 8.51 -14.40 25.93
C PHE A 692 8.14 -15.02 27.29
N TRP A 693 8.81 -14.63 28.37
CA TRP A 693 8.40 -14.99 29.72
C TRP A 693 7.00 -14.44 30.08
N LEU A 694 6.63 -13.24 29.58
CA LEU A 694 5.25 -12.72 29.71
C LEU A 694 4.25 -13.54 28.87
N LYS A 695 4.66 -14.00 27.67
CA LYS A 695 3.84 -14.89 26.82
C LYS A 695 3.48 -16.17 27.56
N LYS A 696 4.45 -16.79 28.24
CA LYS A 696 4.23 -17.99 29.08
C LYS A 696 3.18 -17.76 30.18
N ARG A 697 3.09 -16.54 30.70
CA ARG A 697 2.09 -16.14 31.71
C ARG A 697 0.74 -15.75 31.11
N GLY A 698 0.63 -15.70 29.78
CA GLY A 698 -0.58 -15.29 29.07
C GLY A 698 -0.91 -13.81 29.25
N LEU A 699 0.11 -12.94 29.35
CA LEU A 699 -0.03 -11.50 29.53
C LEU A 699 0.50 -10.74 28.31
N MET A 700 -0.06 -9.54 28.07
CA MET A 700 0.39 -8.61 27.02
C MET A 700 0.41 -9.27 25.62
N PRO A 701 -0.74 -9.76 25.13
CA PRO A 701 -0.81 -10.48 23.85
C PRO A 701 -0.26 -9.69 22.66
N GLY A 702 -0.44 -8.37 22.61
CA GLY A 702 0.09 -7.50 21.57
C GLY A 702 1.61 -7.39 21.61
N LEU A 703 2.18 -7.06 22.78
CA LEU A 703 3.63 -7.02 23.01
C LEU A 703 4.31 -8.36 22.71
N THR A 704 3.69 -9.46 23.11
CA THR A 704 4.28 -10.80 22.93
C THR A 704 4.20 -11.28 21.48
N PHE A 705 3.16 -10.88 20.74
CA PHE A 705 3.04 -11.13 19.31
C PHE A 705 4.03 -10.30 18.50
N SER A 706 4.17 -9.00 18.80
CA SER A 706 5.16 -8.16 18.12
C SER A 706 6.59 -8.64 18.38
N ASN A 707 6.90 -9.05 19.61
CA ASN A 707 8.19 -9.65 19.96
C ASN A 707 8.47 -10.95 19.20
N GLU A 708 7.46 -11.77 18.91
CA GLU A 708 7.60 -12.98 18.11
C GLU A 708 7.99 -12.65 16.66
N LEU A 709 7.34 -11.66 16.05
CA LEU A 709 7.64 -11.22 14.70
C LEU A 709 9.04 -10.61 14.60
N ILE A 710 9.38 -9.70 15.51
CA ILE A 710 10.69 -9.01 15.50
C ILE A 710 11.82 -9.99 15.79
N SER A 711 11.68 -10.87 16.80
CA SER A 711 12.73 -11.85 17.13
C SER A 711 13.00 -12.86 16.00
N ARG A 712 11.97 -13.19 15.22
CA ARG A 712 12.11 -14.00 14.00
C ARG A 712 12.91 -13.25 12.93
N ASP A 713 12.60 -11.98 12.72
CA ASP A 713 13.27 -11.15 11.72
C ASP A 713 14.74 -10.90 12.09
N GLU A 714 15.05 -10.60 13.36
CA GLU A 714 16.45 -10.48 13.82
C GLU A 714 17.23 -11.79 13.71
N GLY A 715 16.57 -12.93 13.91
CA GLY A 715 17.14 -14.24 13.62
C GLY A 715 17.56 -14.36 12.15
N LEU A 716 16.71 -13.93 11.22
CA LEU A 716 17.02 -13.92 9.78
C LEU A 716 18.16 -12.95 9.43
N HIS A 717 18.22 -11.78 10.09
CA HIS A 717 19.30 -10.80 9.92
C HIS A 717 20.65 -11.38 10.37
N CYS A 718 20.67 -12.00 11.55
CA CYS A 718 21.86 -12.67 12.10
C CYS A 718 22.32 -13.83 11.21
N ASP A 719 21.39 -14.68 10.75
CA ASP A 719 21.67 -15.78 9.82
C ASP A 719 22.26 -15.26 8.51
N PHE A 720 21.77 -14.13 8.00
CA PHE A 720 22.27 -13.52 6.78
C PHE A 720 23.69 -12.98 6.94
N ALA A 721 24.00 -12.35 8.09
CA ALA A 721 25.36 -11.93 8.41
C ALA A 721 26.30 -13.14 8.49
N CYS A 722 25.86 -14.24 9.10
CA CYS A 722 26.62 -15.51 9.13
C CYS A 722 26.82 -16.11 7.73
N LEU A 723 25.81 -16.06 6.86
CA LEU A 723 25.93 -16.51 5.47
C LEU A 723 26.98 -15.69 4.72
N LEU A 724 26.92 -14.36 4.78
CA LEU A 724 27.94 -13.51 4.16
C LEU A 724 29.33 -13.75 4.75
N TYR A 725 29.41 -13.97 6.06
CA TYR A 725 30.68 -14.29 6.72
C TYR A 725 31.22 -15.63 6.22
N SER A 726 30.37 -16.65 6.05
CA SER A 726 30.75 -17.97 5.53
C SER A 726 31.32 -17.92 4.10
N MET A 727 30.91 -16.92 3.31
CA MET A 727 31.41 -16.69 1.95
C MET A 727 32.78 -15.99 1.91
N LEU A 728 33.22 -15.37 3.02
CA LEU A 728 34.54 -14.70 3.06
C LEU A 728 35.68 -15.68 2.79
N PRO A 729 36.69 -15.29 1.97
CA PRO A 729 37.82 -16.16 1.64
C PRO A 729 38.76 -16.34 2.84
N GLU A 730 38.95 -15.28 3.63
CA GLU A 730 39.76 -15.29 4.85
C GLU A 730 38.84 -15.09 6.05
N LYS A 731 38.91 -16.04 7.00
CA LYS A 731 38.23 -15.94 8.29
C LYS A 731 39.10 -15.19 9.29
N LEU A 732 38.45 -14.58 10.27
CA LEU A 732 39.15 -13.90 11.35
C LEU A 732 39.87 -14.92 12.26
N PRO A 733 40.96 -14.51 12.94
CA PRO A 733 41.51 -15.31 14.01
C PRO A 733 40.47 -15.55 15.11
N ARG A 734 40.50 -16.75 15.70
CA ARG A 734 39.60 -17.17 16.79
C ARG A 734 39.57 -16.14 17.93
N GLU A 735 40.74 -15.67 18.35
CA GLU A 735 40.89 -14.68 19.41
C GLU A 735 40.16 -13.35 19.10
N THR A 736 40.20 -12.88 17.86
CA THR A 736 39.52 -11.64 17.46
C THR A 736 38.00 -11.78 17.55
N ILE A 737 37.45 -12.90 17.08
CA ILE A 737 36.00 -13.14 17.16
C ILE A 737 35.54 -13.36 18.59
N GLU A 738 36.28 -14.17 19.36
CA GLU A 738 35.99 -14.37 20.77
C GLU A 738 35.98 -13.03 21.51
N ASN A 739 36.96 -12.15 21.28
CA ASN A 739 36.97 -10.82 21.90
C ASN A 739 35.73 -9.98 21.54
N ILE A 740 35.31 -9.97 20.26
CA ILE A 740 34.10 -9.23 19.83
C ILE A 740 32.85 -9.80 20.51
N ILE A 741 32.70 -11.12 20.53
CA ILE A 741 31.53 -11.81 21.09
C ILE A 741 31.50 -11.67 22.61
N LEU A 742 32.63 -11.82 23.29
CA LEU A 742 32.73 -11.68 24.74
C LEU A 742 32.46 -10.25 25.20
N ASP A 743 32.96 -9.24 24.48
CA ASP A 743 32.62 -7.84 24.72
C ASP A 743 31.10 -7.63 24.62
N ALA A 744 30.47 -8.21 23.59
CA ALA A 744 29.03 -8.11 23.38
C ALA A 744 28.23 -8.80 24.49
N VAL A 745 28.61 -10.02 24.87
CA VAL A 745 28.01 -10.78 25.98
C VAL A 745 28.14 -10.01 27.29
N SER A 746 29.29 -9.38 27.55
CA SER A 746 29.49 -8.58 28.76
C SER A 746 28.53 -7.39 28.80
N CYS A 747 28.34 -6.68 27.68
CA CYS A 747 27.42 -5.55 27.61
C CYS A 747 25.96 -5.99 27.81
N GLU A 748 25.57 -7.12 27.19
CA GLU A 748 24.21 -7.63 27.30
C GLU A 748 23.88 -8.14 28.70
N LYS A 749 24.82 -8.83 29.36
CA LYS A 749 24.66 -9.25 30.75
C LYS A 749 24.46 -8.06 31.69
N GLU A 750 25.27 -7.01 31.53
CA GLU A 750 25.14 -5.78 32.31
C GLU A 750 23.76 -5.13 32.12
N PHE A 751 23.33 -4.98 30.86
CA PHE A 751 22.01 -4.43 30.54
C PHE A 751 20.86 -5.23 31.18
N VAL A 752 20.85 -6.55 31.04
CA VAL A 752 19.77 -7.39 31.57
C VAL A 752 19.78 -7.44 33.10
N CYS A 753 20.97 -7.48 33.72
CA CYS A 753 21.09 -7.52 35.18
C CYS A 753 20.73 -6.18 35.83
N GLU A 754 21.04 -5.04 35.21
CA GLU A 754 20.62 -3.73 35.70
C GLU A 754 19.13 -3.48 35.47
N SER A 755 18.59 -3.95 34.34
CA SER A 755 17.18 -3.79 34.01
C SER A 755 16.27 -4.68 34.87
N LEU A 756 16.79 -5.79 35.40
CA LEU A 756 16.10 -6.70 36.34
C LEU A 756 16.59 -6.49 37.79
N PRO A 757 16.17 -5.42 38.49
CA PRO A 757 16.67 -5.10 39.84
C PRO A 757 16.26 -6.11 40.91
N VAL A 758 15.26 -6.96 40.63
CA VAL A 758 14.79 -8.02 41.53
C VAL A 758 14.58 -9.33 40.76
N ALA A 759 14.85 -10.46 41.44
CA ALA A 759 14.57 -11.78 40.88
C ALA A 759 13.05 -11.95 40.69
N LEU A 760 12.62 -12.12 39.44
CA LEU A 760 11.24 -12.40 39.08
C LEU A 760 10.97 -13.91 39.23
N ILE A 761 9.72 -14.28 39.47
CA ILE A 761 9.35 -15.70 39.62
C ILE A 761 9.56 -16.42 38.27
N GLY A 762 10.57 -17.27 38.20
CA GLY A 762 10.91 -18.05 36.99
C GLY A 762 11.86 -17.36 36.01
N MET A 763 12.43 -16.20 36.35
CA MET A 763 13.49 -15.53 35.60
C MET A 763 14.35 -14.68 36.54
N ASN A 764 15.67 -14.91 36.56
CA ASN A 764 16.62 -14.15 37.37
C ASN A 764 17.89 -13.81 36.58
N SER A 765 18.73 -12.94 37.14
CA SER A 765 19.98 -12.47 36.52
C SER A 765 20.93 -13.61 36.13
N ASP A 766 21.02 -14.66 36.94
CA ASP A 766 21.94 -15.77 36.72
C ASP A 766 21.47 -16.65 35.55
N MET A 767 20.18 -16.98 35.51
CA MET A 767 19.56 -17.73 34.41
C MET A 767 19.60 -16.91 33.11
N MET A 768 19.35 -15.61 33.16
CA MET A 768 19.46 -14.74 31.99
C MET A 768 20.90 -14.66 31.48
N SER A 769 21.88 -14.57 32.38
CA SER A 769 23.30 -14.59 32.02
C SER A 769 23.70 -15.89 31.32
N GLN A 770 23.23 -17.03 31.83
CA GLN A 770 23.45 -18.34 31.21
C GLN A 770 22.76 -18.46 29.84
N TYR A 771 21.58 -17.87 29.67
CA TYR A 771 20.89 -17.84 28.38
C TYR A 771 21.65 -17.01 27.34
N ILE A 772 22.17 -15.84 27.72
CA ILE A 772 23.01 -15.01 26.82
C ILE A 772 24.26 -15.78 26.38
N GLU A 773 24.92 -16.50 27.30
CA GLU A 773 26.06 -17.36 26.98
C GLU A 773 25.68 -18.48 26.00
N PHE A 774 24.55 -19.15 26.21
CA PHE A 774 24.03 -20.17 25.29
C PHE A 774 23.78 -19.61 23.88
N VAL A 775 23.18 -18.42 23.77
CA VAL A 775 22.94 -17.76 22.47
C VAL A 775 24.27 -17.37 21.81
N SER A 776 25.24 -16.87 22.58
CA SER A 776 26.56 -16.52 22.07
C SER A 776 27.33 -17.74 21.54
N ASP A 777 27.23 -18.89 22.21
CA ASP A 777 27.83 -20.15 21.76
C ASP A 777 27.18 -20.61 20.45
N ARG A 778 25.87 -20.44 20.30
CA ARG A 778 25.16 -20.75 19.05
C ARG A 778 25.64 -19.87 17.90
N LEU A 779 25.83 -18.56 18.15
CA LEU A 779 26.37 -17.64 17.15
C LEU A 779 27.82 -17.99 16.77
N LEU A 780 28.68 -18.33 17.74
CA LEU A 780 30.05 -18.80 17.48
C LEU A 780 30.05 -20.03 16.55
N VAL A 781 29.17 -21.00 16.81
CA VAL A 781 29.01 -22.19 15.96
C VAL A 781 28.53 -21.81 14.56
N ALA A 782 27.57 -20.91 14.43
CA ALA A 782 27.08 -20.44 13.13
C ALA A 782 28.17 -19.69 12.31
N LEU A 783 29.09 -19.01 13.00
CA LEU A 783 30.26 -18.37 12.39
C LEU A 783 31.42 -19.35 12.09
N GLY A 784 31.29 -20.62 12.48
CA GLY A 784 32.24 -21.70 12.21
C GLY A 784 33.29 -21.94 13.31
N TYR A 785 33.05 -21.47 14.54
CA TYR A 785 33.95 -21.63 15.69
C TYR A 785 33.38 -22.60 16.73
N GLU A 786 34.24 -23.09 17.60
CA GLU A 786 33.82 -23.91 18.74
C GLU A 786 33.12 -23.05 19.80
N LYS A 787 32.28 -23.69 20.61
CA LYS A 787 31.66 -23.06 21.78
C LYS A 787 32.72 -22.56 22.76
N TYR A 788 32.46 -21.42 23.40
CA TYR A 788 33.33 -20.83 24.40
C TYR A 788 32.84 -21.13 25.82
N PHE A 789 31.55 -20.92 26.09
CA PHE A 789 30.98 -21.06 27.42
C PHE A 789 30.54 -22.51 27.74
N HIS A 790 30.15 -23.26 26.70
CA HIS A 790 29.50 -24.57 26.80
C HIS A 790 28.22 -24.53 27.65
N SER A 791 27.54 -23.38 27.66
CA SER A 791 26.34 -23.16 28.45
C SER A 791 25.13 -23.84 27.81
N ARG A 792 24.20 -24.30 28.64
CA ARG A 792 22.93 -24.91 28.21
C ARG A 792 21.82 -23.88 28.33
N ASN A 793 20.78 -24.02 27.51
CA ASN A 793 19.57 -23.21 27.62
C ASN A 793 18.93 -23.42 29.01
N PRO A 794 18.80 -22.38 29.86
CA PRO A 794 18.17 -22.50 31.18
C PRO A 794 16.65 -22.36 31.13
N PHE A 795 16.08 -22.08 29.95
CA PHE A 795 14.65 -21.83 29.74
C PHE A 795 14.05 -22.83 28.75
N ASP A 796 13.56 -23.96 29.26
CA ASP A 796 12.93 -25.01 28.44
C ASP A 796 11.76 -24.48 27.58
N TRP A 797 11.08 -23.43 28.03
CA TRP A 797 9.98 -22.81 27.31
C TRP A 797 10.41 -21.97 26.11
N MET A 798 11.68 -21.55 26.03
CA MET A 798 12.21 -20.93 24.81
C MET A 798 12.28 -21.92 23.64
N GLU A 799 12.41 -23.21 23.91
CA GLU A 799 12.33 -24.27 22.89
C GLU A 799 10.87 -24.58 22.52
N LEU A 800 9.97 -24.56 23.51
CA LEU A 800 8.53 -24.80 23.30
C LEU A 800 7.87 -23.68 22.48
N ILE A 801 8.29 -22.43 22.63
CA ILE A 801 7.74 -21.31 21.87
C ILE A 801 8.07 -21.42 20.37
N SER A 802 9.22 -21.99 20.01
CA SER A 802 9.55 -22.34 18.62
C SER A 802 8.75 -23.54 18.08
N LEU A 803 8.11 -24.34 18.95
CA LEU A 803 7.29 -25.51 18.58
C LEU A 803 5.78 -25.21 18.56
N GLU A 804 5.32 -24.19 19.30
CA GLU A 804 3.91 -23.80 19.43
C GLU A 804 3.30 -23.14 18.17
N GLY A 805 4.09 -22.93 17.10
CA GLY A 805 3.61 -22.46 15.79
C GLY A 805 2.59 -23.38 15.09
N LYS A 806 2.37 -24.59 15.61
CA LYS A 806 1.34 -25.53 15.13
C LYS A 806 -0.02 -25.32 15.82
N THR A 807 -0.54 -24.11 15.80
CA THR A 807 -1.95 -23.86 16.19
C THR A 807 -2.88 -24.11 15.00
N ASN A 808 -4.10 -24.61 15.28
CA ASN A 808 -5.15 -24.75 14.28
C ASN A 808 -5.35 -23.43 13.53
N PHE A 809 -5.23 -23.48 12.20
CA PHE A 809 -5.23 -22.36 11.24
C PHE A 809 -6.41 -21.37 11.37
N PHE A 810 -7.45 -21.71 12.13
CA PHE A 810 -8.70 -20.96 12.25
C PHE A 810 -8.89 -20.18 13.56
N GLU A 811 -8.08 -20.40 14.60
CA GLU A 811 -8.38 -19.83 15.93
C GLU A 811 -7.42 -18.72 16.39
N LYS A 812 -6.23 -18.60 15.78
CA LYS A 812 -5.25 -17.50 16.02
C LYS A 812 -4.44 -17.21 14.77
N ARG A 813 -4.06 -15.94 14.55
CA ARG A 813 -3.06 -15.59 13.52
C ARG A 813 -1.71 -16.16 13.96
N VAL A 814 -1.11 -17.01 13.11
CA VAL A 814 0.14 -17.72 13.40
C VAL A 814 1.33 -16.83 13.06
N GLY A 815 2.34 -16.74 13.94
CA GLY A 815 3.56 -15.95 13.73
C GLY A 815 4.47 -16.46 12.59
N GLU A 816 4.20 -17.65 12.06
CA GLU A 816 4.88 -18.26 10.90
C GLU A 816 4.25 -17.86 9.55
N TYR A 817 3.61 -16.68 9.48
CA TYR A 817 2.94 -16.23 8.26
C TYR A 817 3.94 -16.13 7.09
N GLN A 818 3.78 -17.01 6.10
CA GLN A 818 4.52 -16.99 4.84
C GLN A 818 3.57 -16.61 3.70
N LYS A 819 3.79 -15.46 3.06
CA LYS A 819 2.97 -15.02 1.92
C LYS A 819 3.02 -16.05 0.78
N ALA A 820 1.85 -16.56 0.40
CA ALA A 820 1.71 -17.57 -0.64
C ALA A 820 2.24 -17.05 -2.00
N GLY A 821 3.12 -17.82 -2.64
CA GLY A 821 3.66 -17.51 -3.97
C GLY A 821 5.08 -16.92 -4.01
N VAL A 822 5.68 -16.61 -2.86
CA VAL A 822 7.05 -16.05 -2.79
C VAL A 822 8.14 -17.13 -2.91
N VAL A 823 7.86 -18.39 -2.54
CA VAL A 823 8.77 -19.55 -2.70
C VAL A 823 8.18 -20.50 -3.75
N ASN A 824 8.85 -20.61 -4.91
CA ASN A 824 8.58 -21.67 -5.88
C ASN A 824 9.35 -22.91 -5.46
N ASP A 825 8.77 -23.76 -4.61
CA ASP A 825 9.41 -25.02 -4.29
C ASP A 825 9.22 -26.00 -5.45
N SER A 826 10.32 -26.34 -6.11
CA SER A 826 10.35 -27.32 -7.19
C SER A 826 10.24 -28.72 -6.60
N GLY A 827 9.02 -29.15 -6.25
CA GLY A 827 8.58 -30.54 -6.33
C GLY A 827 9.36 -31.63 -5.57
N GLU A 828 10.22 -31.32 -4.61
CA GLU A 828 10.79 -32.33 -3.72
C GLU A 828 9.90 -32.45 -2.48
N GLN A 829 9.16 -33.57 -2.40
CA GLN A 829 8.45 -33.97 -1.20
C GLN A 829 9.46 -34.07 -0.05
N GLN A 830 9.35 -33.21 0.96
CA GLN A 830 10.09 -33.39 2.21
C GLN A 830 9.65 -34.70 2.86
N GLU A 831 10.48 -35.73 2.68
CA GLU A 831 10.36 -37.01 3.37
C GLU A 831 10.74 -36.80 4.84
N PHE A 832 9.77 -36.97 5.73
CA PHE A 832 9.94 -36.86 7.18
C PHE A 832 10.89 -37.96 7.69
N ARG A 833 12.05 -37.57 8.24
CA ARG A 833 12.94 -38.48 8.98
C ARG A 833 13.06 -38.02 10.43
N LEU A 834 12.74 -38.94 11.34
CA LEU A 834 12.72 -38.74 12.80
C LEU A 834 14.11 -38.84 13.46
N ASP A 835 15.17 -39.05 12.67
CA ASP A 835 16.48 -39.47 13.18
C ASP A 835 17.57 -38.41 12.99
N ALA A 836 17.19 -37.15 12.74
CA ALA A 836 18.16 -36.06 12.74
C ALA A 836 18.23 -35.50 14.17
N ASP A 837 19.31 -35.84 14.86
CA ASP A 837 19.68 -35.29 16.18
C ASP A 837 19.68 -33.75 16.12
N PHE A 838 18.75 -33.14 16.86
CA PHE A 838 18.57 -31.69 17.03
C PHE A 838 19.56 -31.10 18.04
#